data_AF-T0M510-F1
#
_entry.id   AF-T0M510-F1
#
_cell.length_a   1.000
_cell.length_b   1.000
_cell.length_c   1.000
_cell.angle_alpha   90.00
_cell.angle_beta   90.00
_cell.angle_gamma   90.00
#
_symmetry.space_group_name_H-M   'P 1'
#
loop_
_entity.id
_entity.type
_entity.pdbx_description
1 polymer ?
#
loop_
_entity_poly.entity_id
_entity_poly.type
_entity_poly.pdbx_seq_one_letter_code
_entity_poly.pdbx_strand_id
1 'polypeptide(L)'
;MFNLVFLIGIITIIVMVTYIVFVFSYIIKHKYDISFLKIAAIGIFTAMMASMLDAFLLYITTVHNFIDTALAFSFGMILMSQPIVATFVGVIHGGLGRKGLTRANATAFTGLIIWNEVSMGLFLFYLFNPTIIHFDYYHAFYSFDFVSALSNGINTIYFLVPMSVEMFFLYLVYKPKGIHKYTAISIFTMDLFAPTILGNDEFVFIGGVGETAVMIIFMIIFFEFIAKHKLILPKDDAYHIKMIFIDYLLMGTGTFIGTVILKPFGFAWIFFAIAIIFGMWYYFQSMFSIKKPSVNVEQTQNNVVIKRKQIVNKPAQLIFFVLLASFISELFMAGSMDFATYNYLPFYRIIDTLPVYHGASVAGFYAHDVLKEFVSPFIPASTGINNFLIFYDMVGGVYKFTPISTFIEILYIIGYITDSPTFLMIMGIEMIALVIARMRVLKDRGKKINLTFAIAAYILYTTIGPNFLNPLYYNKLPLWANTGAQAALYPYLIIPLLGSYALYAFLALLFGRRSYCSTLCPSAVMYGGTLGQSMVKYNYESKLSRKMRSNHFTDAILFVASGAWIWAILASLFSYMYTTTGRLSFSIYGIDPSVFYSYFIWNILWYVFFFSIPFVGMSPCRKYGWCSTGTLVGFFSVLGFFKLKVKDKNVCKTCETKDCATSCEVGMSTMPGEFIKKGSFKSVKCVGAGDCLRACPYDNIYFYDVRNYLKEKLGHNNKDINNDKEFAMVRKNTELKK
;
A
#
# COMPACT_ATOMS: atom_id res chain seq x y z
N MET A 1 37.69 22.71 20.54
CA MET A 1 37.66 21.32 20.04
C MET A 1 36.43 21.07 19.17
N PHE A 2 35.20 21.38 19.64
CA PHE A 2 33.95 21.19 18.88
C PHE A 2 33.97 21.76 17.45
N ASN A 3 34.41 23.02 17.25
CA ASN A 3 34.47 23.63 15.90
C ASN A 3 35.40 22.90 14.93
N LEU A 4 36.51 22.31 15.42
CA LEU A 4 37.45 21.59 14.56
C LEU A 4 36.88 20.22 14.16
N VAL A 5 36.31 19.49 15.11
CA VAL A 5 35.64 18.20 14.86
C VAL A 5 34.50 18.39 13.87
N PHE A 6 33.70 19.43 14.05
CA PHE A 6 32.61 19.75 13.14
C PHE A 6 33.10 20.09 11.73
N LEU A 7 34.13 20.92 11.62
CA LEU A 7 34.75 21.25 10.34
C LEU A 7 35.29 20.00 9.63
N ILE A 8 35.98 19.11 10.35
CA ILE A 8 36.50 17.85 9.80
C ILE A 8 35.36 16.99 9.27
N GLY A 9 34.29 16.80 10.04
CA GLY A 9 33.13 16.02 9.60
C GLY A 9 32.49 16.56 8.32
N ILE A 10 32.30 17.89 8.23
CA ILE A 10 31.75 18.54 7.02
C ILE A 10 32.69 18.38 5.82
N ILE A 11 34.00 18.56 6.00
CA ILE A 11 34.99 18.35 4.93
C ILE A 11 34.95 16.91 4.45
N THR A 12 34.89 15.93 5.38
CA THR A 12 34.77 14.51 5.02
C THR A 12 33.53 14.26 4.18
N ILE A 13 32.36 14.76 4.58
CA ILE A 13 31.12 14.65 3.79
C ILE A 13 31.31 15.21 2.37
N ILE A 14 31.79 16.44 2.24
CA ILE A 14 31.94 17.10 0.93
C ILE A 14 32.89 16.32 0.03
N VAL A 15 34.02 15.87 0.55
CA VAL A 15 35.04 15.14 -0.22
C VAL A 15 34.51 13.78 -0.66
N MET A 16 33.87 13.03 0.25
CA MET A 16 33.33 11.69 -0.04
C MET A 16 32.21 11.76 -1.08
N VAL A 17 31.22 12.64 -0.87
CA VAL A 17 30.11 12.86 -1.82
C VAL A 17 30.63 13.25 -3.20
N THR A 18 31.59 14.18 -3.25
CA THR A 18 32.19 14.61 -4.52
C THR A 18 32.92 13.45 -5.20
N TYR A 19 33.68 12.66 -4.44
CA TYR A 19 34.40 11.50 -4.96
C TYR A 19 33.44 10.44 -5.52
N ILE A 20 32.42 10.05 -4.78
CA ILE A 20 31.45 9.02 -5.19
C ILE A 20 30.68 9.47 -6.42
N VAL A 21 30.17 10.71 -6.42
CA VAL A 21 29.48 11.29 -7.58
C VAL A 21 30.39 11.30 -8.81
N PHE A 22 31.66 11.70 -8.66
CA PHE A 22 32.63 11.73 -9.75
C PHE A 22 32.91 10.33 -10.31
N VAL A 23 33.24 9.38 -9.43
CA VAL A 23 33.58 8.01 -9.80
C VAL A 23 32.41 7.31 -10.49
N PHE A 24 31.22 7.42 -9.91
CA PHE A 24 30.03 6.81 -10.43
C PHE A 24 29.66 7.41 -11.80
N SER A 25 29.75 8.73 -11.93
CA SER A 25 29.55 9.43 -13.21
C SER A 25 30.54 8.96 -14.27
N TYR A 26 31.81 8.78 -13.90
CA TYR A 26 32.85 8.26 -14.79
C TYR A 26 32.54 6.82 -15.25
N ILE A 27 32.15 5.93 -14.32
CA ILE A 27 31.80 4.55 -14.65
C ILE A 27 30.57 4.50 -15.56
N ILE A 28 29.52 5.27 -15.30
CA ILE A 28 28.34 5.32 -16.18
C ILE A 28 28.73 5.78 -17.59
N LYS A 29 29.51 6.86 -17.69
CA LYS A 29 29.93 7.44 -18.97
C LYS A 29 30.75 6.45 -19.78
N HIS A 30 31.60 5.65 -19.13
CA HIS A 30 32.48 4.67 -19.76
C HIS A 30 32.03 3.22 -19.60
N LYS A 31 30.75 2.96 -19.32
CA LYS A 31 30.30 1.60 -18.94
C LYS A 31 30.52 0.51 -19.99
N TYR A 32 30.70 0.87 -21.26
CA TYR A 32 30.89 -0.08 -22.37
C TYR A 32 32.36 -0.27 -22.78
N ASP A 33 33.22 0.69 -22.48
CA ASP A 33 34.61 0.79 -22.95
C ASP A 33 35.63 0.81 -21.80
N ILE A 34 35.20 0.97 -20.55
CA ILE A 34 36.08 0.96 -19.39
C ILE A 34 36.85 -0.37 -19.33
N SER A 35 38.17 -0.26 -19.17
CA SER A 35 39.04 -1.41 -19.01
C SER A 35 38.91 -1.98 -17.60
N PHE A 36 39.11 -3.30 -17.47
CA PHE A 36 39.15 -3.95 -16.17
C PHE A 36 40.13 -3.28 -15.20
N LEU A 37 41.31 -2.87 -15.68
CA LEU A 37 42.31 -2.16 -14.86
C LEU A 37 41.76 -0.87 -14.24
N LYS A 38 40.99 -0.08 -15.01
CA LYS A 38 40.37 1.16 -14.51
C LYS A 38 39.31 0.86 -13.46
N ILE A 39 38.45 -0.14 -13.68
CA ILE A 39 37.45 -0.58 -12.68
C ILE A 39 38.16 -1.05 -11.40
N ALA A 40 39.21 -1.85 -11.54
CA ALA A 40 39.96 -2.37 -10.41
C ALA A 40 40.64 -1.25 -9.60
N ALA A 41 41.28 -0.30 -10.27
CA ALA A 41 41.90 0.85 -9.60
C ALA A 41 40.87 1.68 -8.81
N ILE A 42 39.72 1.96 -9.42
CA ILE A 42 38.61 2.65 -8.75
C ILE A 42 38.09 1.82 -7.56
N GLY A 43 37.91 0.51 -7.74
CA GLY A 43 37.46 -0.39 -6.67
C GLY A 43 38.43 -0.42 -5.49
N ILE A 44 39.73 -0.50 -5.75
CA ILE A 44 40.77 -0.45 -4.71
C ILE A 44 40.74 0.88 -3.97
N PHE A 45 40.66 2.02 -4.67
CA PHE A 45 40.62 3.32 -4.03
C PHE A 45 39.36 3.52 -3.17
N THR A 46 38.20 3.09 -3.68
CA THR A 46 36.92 3.16 -2.96
C THR A 46 36.95 2.31 -1.69
N ALA A 47 37.54 1.12 -1.77
CA ALA A 47 37.69 0.24 -0.62
C ALA A 47 38.73 0.75 0.38
N MET A 48 39.82 1.37 -0.09
CA MET A 48 40.82 2.02 0.78
C MET A 48 40.20 3.17 1.58
N MET A 49 39.32 3.96 0.97
CA MET A 49 38.60 5.02 1.68
C MET A 49 37.67 4.45 2.76
N ALA A 50 36.88 3.42 2.43
CA ALA A 50 35.99 2.77 3.40
C ALA A 50 36.79 2.15 4.56
N SER A 51 37.87 1.43 4.26
CA SER A 51 38.68 0.76 5.28
C SER A 51 39.44 1.74 6.18
N MET A 52 39.82 2.91 5.68
CA MET A 52 40.39 3.98 6.51
C MET A 52 39.34 4.54 7.48
N LEU A 53 38.11 4.78 7.01
CA LEU A 53 37.01 5.24 7.87
C LEU A 53 36.69 4.20 8.96
N ASP A 54 36.64 2.92 8.61
CA ASP A 54 36.45 1.83 9.58
C ASP A 54 37.58 1.77 10.61
N ALA A 55 38.84 1.91 10.16
CA ALA A 55 40.00 1.93 11.07
C ALA A 55 39.96 3.15 12.02
N PHE A 56 39.61 4.34 11.52
CA PHE A 56 39.45 5.52 12.36
C PHE A 56 38.27 5.40 13.32
N LEU A 57 37.15 4.85 12.86
CA LEU A 57 36.00 4.56 13.70
C LEU A 57 36.37 3.63 14.85
N LEU A 58 37.05 2.52 14.56
CA LEU A 58 37.53 1.60 15.59
C LEU A 58 38.50 2.30 16.55
N TYR A 59 39.42 3.10 16.02
CA TYR A 59 40.38 3.83 16.86
C TYR A 59 39.70 4.84 17.81
N ILE A 60 38.67 5.54 17.34
CA ILE A 60 37.93 6.53 18.15
C ILE A 60 37.06 5.85 19.21
N THR A 61 36.50 4.69 18.90
CA THR A 61 35.48 4.04 19.74
C THR A 61 36.04 3.01 20.73
N THR A 62 37.30 2.60 20.55
CA THR A 62 38.00 1.67 21.45
C THR A 62 38.85 2.43 22.48
N VAL A 63 39.17 1.76 23.58
CA VAL A 63 40.12 2.28 24.57
C VAL A 63 41.50 2.39 23.91
N HIS A 64 42.22 3.48 24.15
CA HIS A 64 43.51 3.75 23.50
C HIS A 64 44.67 2.93 24.08
N ASN A 65 44.54 1.61 24.10
CA ASN A 65 45.63 0.69 24.41
C ASN A 65 46.39 0.32 23.13
N PHE A 66 47.62 -0.19 23.30
CA PHE A 66 48.45 -0.63 22.19
C PHE A 66 47.77 -1.72 21.34
N ILE A 67 47.09 -2.68 21.99
CA ILE A 67 46.42 -3.80 21.31
C ILE A 67 45.24 -3.28 20.47
N ASP A 68 44.39 -2.44 21.04
CA ASP A 68 43.21 -1.89 20.35
C ASP A 68 43.62 -1.02 19.15
N THR A 69 44.69 -0.22 19.31
CA THR A 69 45.26 0.58 18.21
C THR A 69 45.81 -0.31 17.09
N ALA A 70 46.54 -1.38 17.44
CA ALA A 70 47.05 -2.34 16.47
C ALA A 70 45.93 -3.11 15.76
N LEU A 71 44.83 -3.43 16.47
CA LEU A 71 43.66 -4.09 15.91
C LEU A 71 42.89 -3.19 14.95
N ALA A 72 42.67 -1.92 15.31
CA ALA A 72 42.04 -0.93 14.43
C ALA A 72 42.79 -0.80 13.09
N PHE A 73 44.13 -0.70 13.15
CA PHE A 73 44.97 -0.67 11.95
C PHE A 73 44.92 -1.98 11.16
N SER A 74 44.99 -3.12 11.85
CA SER A 74 44.93 -4.45 11.22
C SER A 74 43.60 -4.68 10.51
N PHE A 75 42.48 -4.23 11.10
CA PHE A 75 41.16 -4.33 10.49
C PHE A 75 41.10 -3.55 9.18
N GLY A 76 41.58 -2.31 9.17
CA GLY A 76 41.70 -1.50 7.95
C GLY A 76 42.52 -2.19 6.85
N MET A 77 43.65 -2.81 7.21
CA MET A 77 44.49 -3.56 6.25
C MET A 77 43.80 -4.81 5.70
N ILE A 78 43.11 -5.58 6.55
CA ILE A 78 42.39 -6.80 6.15
C ILE A 78 41.29 -6.45 5.15
N LEU A 79 40.50 -5.41 5.42
CA LEU A 79 39.44 -4.96 4.53
C LEU A 79 39.98 -4.48 3.18
N MET A 80 41.10 -3.75 3.16
CA MET A 80 41.75 -3.31 1.93
C MET A 80 42.36 -4.47 1.11
N SER A 81 42.73 -5.57 1.75
CA SER A 81 43.30 -6.73 1.06
C SER A 81 42.29 -7.45 0.15
N GLN A 82 41.01 -7.46 0.52
CA GLN A 82 39.92 -8.12 -0.21
C GLN A 82 39.80 -7.66 -1.68
N PRO A 83 39.65 -6.35 -1.99
CA PRO A 83 39.57 -5.86 -3.38
C PRO A 83 40.88 -6.08 -4.15
N ILE A 84 42.03 -6.08 -3.50
CA ILE A 84 43.33 -6.36 -4.13
C ILE A 84 43.40 -7.82 -4.57
N VAL A 85 43.04 -8.74 -3.67
CA VAL A 85 42.96 -10.18 -3.97
C VAL A 85 41.91 -10.44 -5.05
N ALA A 86 40.73 -9.83 -4.96
CA ALA A 86 39.68 -9.96 -5.98
C ALA A 86 40.14 -9.44 -7.36
N THR A 87 40.88 -8.32 -7.38
CA THR A 87 41.50 -7.77 -8.60
C THR A 87 42.52 -8.76 -9.16
N PHE A 88 43.42 -9.27 -8.32
CA PHE A 88 44.45 -10.22 -8.72
C PHE A 88 43.86 -11.51 -9.30
N VAL A 89 42.84 -12.09 -8.63
CA VAL A 89 42.08 -13.24 -9.14
C VAL A 89 41.41 -12.90 -10.47
N GLY A 90 40.83 -11.71 -10.61
CA GLY A 90 40.24 -11.23 -11.86
C GLY A 90 41.26 -11.12 -13.01
N VAL A 91 42.49 -10.67 -12.73
CA VAL A 91 43.59 -10.64 -13.70
C VAL A 91 43.97 -12.06 -14.13
N ILE A 92 44.15 -12.98 -13.17
CA ILE A 92 44.51 -14.40 -13.45
C ILE A 92 43.47 -15.06 -14.37
N HIS A 93 42.18 -14.79 -14.17
CA HIS A 93 41.09 -15.35 -14.98
C HIS A 93 40.85 -14.61 -16.32
N GLY A 94 41.89 -13.95 -16.85
CA GLY A 94 41.86 -13.28 -18.14
C GLY A 94 41.04 -11.98 -18.16
N GLY A 95 40.89 -11.32 -17.01
CA GLY A 95 40.13 -10.06 -16.88
C GLY A 95 40.69 -8.91 -17.70
N LEU A 96 42.01 -8.88 -17.96
CA LEU A 96 42.69 -7.80 -18.69
C LEU A 96 42.15 -7.56 -20.11
N GLY A 97 41.68 -8.61 -20.79
CA GLY A 97 41.09 -8.50 -22.12
C GLY A 97 39.62 -8.06 -22.13
N ARG A 98 38.96 -8.04 -20.97
CA ARG A 98 37.52 -7.72 -20.89
C ARG A 98 37.32 -6.21 -20.92
N LYS A 99 36.51 -5.75 -21.88
CA LYS A 99 36.03 -4.36 -21.96
C LYS A 99 34.59 -4.28 -21.46
N GLY A 100 34.28 -3.16 -20.83
CA GLY A 100 32.95 -2.86 -20.32
C GLY A 100 32.69 -3.44 -18.93
N LEU A 101 31.71 -2.87 -18.27
CA LEU A 101 31.26 -3.30 -16.96
C LEU A 101 30.53 -4.64 -17.10
N THR A 102 30.82 -5.61 -16.24
CA THR A 102 30.05 -6.87 -16.19
C THR A 102 28.98 -6.76 -15.11
N ARG A 103 27.93 -7.60 -15.16
CA ARG A 103 26.91 -7.60 -14.09
C ARG A 103 27.52 -7.93 -12.72
N ALA A 104 28.50 -8.84 -12.66
CA ALA A 104 29.19 -9.17 -11.41
C ALA A 104 29.98 -7.98 -10.88
N ASN A 105 30.73 -7.28 -11.75
CA ASN A 105 31.49 -6.10 -11.37
C ASN A 105 30.57 -4.95 -10.93
N ALA A 106 29.44 -4.75 -11.61
CA ALA A 106 28.43 -3.77 -11.22
C ALA A 106 27.88 -4.04 -9.80
N THR A 107 27.54 -5.30 -9.50
CA THR A 107 27.06 -5.67 -8.16
C THR A 107 28.15 -5.51 -7.09
N ALA A 108 29.38 -5.95 -7.37
CA ALA A 108 30.50 -5.81 -6.44
C ALA A 108 30.80 -4.34 -6.16
N PHE A 109 30.80 -3.51 -7.21
CA PHE A 109 31.03 -2.08 -7.09
C PHE A 109 29.90 -1.37 -6.32
N THR A 110 28.65 -1.78 -6.55
CA THR A 110 27.51 -1.31 -5.74
C THR A 110 27.72 -1.66 -4.26
N GLY A 111 28.15 -2.88 -3.95
CA GLY A 111 28.46 -3.28 -2.57
C GLY A 111 29.58 -2.45 -1.94
N LEU A 112 30.62 -2.11 -2.70
CA LEU A 112 31.70 -1.24 -2.22
C LEU A 112 31.24 0.19 -1.94
N ILE A 113 30.35 0.75 -2.76
CA ILE A 113 29.78 2.09 -2.50
C ILE A 113 28.94 2.06 -1.22
N ILE A 114 28.05 1.08 -1.09
CA ILE A 114 27.21 0.92 0.11
C ILE A 114 28.07 0.82 1.36
N TRP A 115 29.13 0.02 1.31
CA TRP A 115 30.06 -0.10 2.42
C TRP A 115 30.71 1.24 2.73
N ASN A 116 31.22 1.97 1.73
CA ASN A 116 31.81 3.29 1.93
C ASN A 116 30.82 4.25 2.63
N GLU A 117 29.57 4.30 2.16
CA GLU A 117 28.51 5.12 2.76
C GLU A 117 28.23 4.72 4.21
N VAL A 118 28.11 3.42 4.50
CA VAL A 118 27.84 2.93 5.87
C VAL A 118 29.02 3.25 6.79
N SER A 119 30.26 3.03 6.33
CA SER A 119 31.49 3.38 7.07
C SER A 119 31.56 4.88 7.36
N MET A 120 31.24 5.71 6.36
CA MET A 120 31.18 7.17 6.54
C MET A 120 30.10 7.57 7.55
N GLY A 121 28.88 7.05 7.43
CA GLY A 121 27.78 7.34 8.34
C GLY A 121 28.12 6.97 9.79
N LEU A 122 28.70 5.80 10.01
CA LEU A 122 29.17 5.37 11.32
C LEU A 122 30.28 6.27 11.86
N PHE A 123 31.31 6.53 11.05
CA PHE A 123 32.42 7.41 11.42
C PHE A 123 31.92 8.78 11.85
N LEU A 124 31.05 9.42 11.05
CA LEU A 124 30.50 10.73 11.34
C LEU A 124 29.62 10.70 12.60
N PHE A 125 28.76 9.69 12.75
CA PHE A 125 27.92 9.55 13.95
C PHE A 125 28.75 9.57 15.23
N TYR A 126 29.85 8.80 15.29
CA TYR A 126 30.74 8.77 16.44
C TYR A 126 31.62 10.00 16.59
N LEU A 127 32.04 10.60 15.47
CA LEU A 127 32.80 11.85 15.47
C LEU A 127 31.98 12.99 16.10
N PHE A 128 30.69 13.06 15.80
CA PHE A 128 29.79 14.08 16.34
C PHE A 128 29.20 13.75 17.72
N ASN A 129 29.18 12.46 18.11
CA ASN A 129 28.62 12.00 19.38
C ASN A 129 29.62 11.15 20.19
N PRO A 130 30.74 11.73 20.64
CA PRO A 130 31.83 10.97 21.26
C PRO A 130 31.46 10.36 22.63
N THR A 131 30.37 10.79 23.26
CA THR A 131 29.96 10.34 24.60
C THR A 131 29.21 9.01 24.61
N ILE A 132 28.81 8.47 23.45
CA ILE A 132 27.71 7.50 23.40
C ILE A 132 28.13 6.06 23.73
N ILE A 133 29.32 5.54 23.37
CA ILE A 133 29.76 4.17 23.76
C ILE A 133 31.30 4.05 23.71
N HIS A 134 31.91 3.50 24.77
CA HIS A 134 33.23 2.85 24.67
C HIS A 134 32.98 1.36 24.39
N PHE A 135 33.37 0.87 23.21
CA PHE A 135 33.23 -0.56 22.92
C PHE A 135 34.27 -1.36 23.68
N ASP A 136 33.82 -2.38 24.41
CA ASP A 136 34.70 -3.46 24.84
C ASP A 136 34.82 -4.46 23.67
N TYR A 137 36.04 -4.59 23.12
CA TYR A 137 36.32 -5.30 21.87
C TYR A 137 35.82 -6.75 21.87
N TYR A 138 35.85 -7.42 23.03
CA TYR A 138 35.39 -8.81 23.19
C TYR A 138 33.87 -8.97 23.05
N HIS A 139 33.11 -7.90 23.29
CA HIS A 139 31.66 -7.91 23.17
C HIS A 139 31.17 -7.30 21.86
N ALA A 140 31.98 -6.49 21.17
CA ALA A 140 31.57 -5.73 19.98
C ALA A 140 30.97 -6.58 18.83
N PHE A 141 31.44 -7.80 18.56
CA PHE A 141 30.89 -8.62 17.47
C PHE A 141 29.59 -9.36 17.82
N TYR A 142 29.22 -9.43 19.10
CA TYR A 142 28.04 -10.15 19.57
C TYR A 142 27.09 -9.29 20.42
N SER A 143 27.46 -8.05 20.72
CA SER A 143 26.65 -7.18 21.57
C SER A 143 25.60 -6.44 20.78
N PHE A 144 24.46 -6.24 21.43
CA PHE A 144 23.41 -5.34 20.97
C PHE A 144 23.93 -3.91 20.72
N ASP A 145 25.08 -3.54 21.30
CA ASP A 145 25.70 -2.22 21.15
C ASP A 145 26.21 -1.98 19.73
N PHE A 146 26.81 -2.99 19.07
CA PHE A 146 27.26 -2.83 17.68
C PHE A 146 26.07 -2.70 16.73
N VAL A 147 25.02 -3.49 16.94
CA VAL A 147 23.78 -3.38 16.14
C VAL A 147 23.13 -2.01 16.34
N SER A 148 23.09 -1.53 17.58
CA SER A 148 22.58 -0.21 17.93
C SER A 148 23.40 0.91 17.28
N ALA A 149 24.72 0.80 17.32
CA ALA A 149 25.64 1.72 16.68
C ALA A 149 25.51 1.75 15.16
N LEU A 150 25.46 0.57 14.53
CA LEU A 150 25.24 0.42 13.09
C LEU A 150 23.96 1.12 12.67
N SER A 151 22.88 0.83 13.38
CA SER A 151 21.59 1.45 13.13
C SER A 151 21.63 2.96 13.34
N ASN A 152 22.20 3.47 14.44
CA ASN A 152 22.33 4.91 14.67
C ASN A 152 23.19 5.61 13.60
N GLY A 153 24.26 4.95 13.12
CA GLY A 153 25.08 5.49 12.04
C GLY A 153 24.30 5.67 10.74
N ILE A 154 23.42 4.70 10.40
CA ILE A 154 22.62 4.72 9.16
C ILE A 154 21.38 5.60 9.30
N ASN A 155 20.71 5.54 10.45
CA ASN A 155 19.44 6.19 10.71
C ASN A 155 19.60 7.64 11.20
N THR A 156 20.64 8.35 10.80
CA THR A 156 20.86 9.74 11.22
C THR A 156 21.13 10.64 10.02
N ILE A 157 21.01 11.94 10.25
CA ILE A 157 21.29 12.99 9.28
C ILE A 157 22.68 12.85 8.64
N TYR A 158 23.64 12.29 9.38
CA TYR A 158 25.03 12.11 8.93
C TYR A 158 25.19 11.11 7.80
N PHE A 159 24.26 10.15 7.68
CA PHE A 159 24.22 9.19 6.58
C PHE A 159 23.17 9.58 5.54
N LEU A 160 21.95 9.88 5.99
CA LEU A 160 20.81 10.11 5.11
C LEU A 160 20.96 11.33 4.20
N VAL A 161 21.53 12.44 4.69
CA VAL A 161 21.68 13.66 3.89
C VAL A 161 22.76 13.50 2.82
N PRO A 162 24.01 13.07 3.13
CA PRO A 162 25.02 12.82 2.11
C PRO A 162 24.53 11.83 1.04
N MET A 163 23.96 10.70 1.46
CA MET A 163 23.40 9.68 0.56
C MET A 163 22.33 10.27 -0.37
N SER A 164 21.38 11.04 0.17
CA SER A 164 20.32 11.66 -0.63
C SER A 164 20.87 12.66 -1.65
N VAL A 165 21.89 13.43 -1.27
CA VAL A 165 22.58 14.38 -2.15
C VAL A 165 23.29 13.64 -3.28
N GLU A 166 24.00 12.54 -2.98
CA GLU A 166 24.63 11.70 -3.99
C GLU A 166 23.61 11.13 -4.97
N MET A 167 22.56 10.49 -4.46
CA MET A 167 21.49 9.95 -5.27
C MET A 167 20.91 11.03 -6.20
N PHE A 168 20.66 12.23 -5.70
CA PHE A 168 20.16 13.35 -6.49
C PHE A 168 21.12 13.74 -7.63
N PHE A 169 22.41 13.91 -7.36
CA PHE A 169 23.39 14.24 -8.40
C PHE A 169 23.53 13.13 -9.44
N LEU A 170 23.51 11.86 -9.01
CA LEU A 170 23.57 10.72 -9.91
C LEU A 170 22.33 10.59 -10.77
N TYR A 171 21.16 10.95 -10.23
CA TYR A 171 19.94 11.06 -10.99
C TYR A 171 20.09 12.10 -12.12
N LEU A 172 20.69 13.26 -11.83
CA LEU A 172 20.93 14.31 -12.83
C LEU A 172 21.93 13.89 -13.91
N VAL A 173 22.94 13.09 -13.57
CA VAL A 173 23.95 12.59 -14.51
C VAL A 173 23.41 11.44 -15.36
N TYR A 174 22.81 10.43 -14.75
CA TYR A 174 22.31 9.25 -15.45
C TYR A 174 21.05 9.54 -16.28
N LYS A 175 20.18 10.43 -15.80
CA LYS A 175 18.89 10.78 -16.42
C LYS A 175 18.04 9.54 -16.73
N PRO A 176 17.61 8.79 -15.69
CA PRO A 176 16.80 7.59 -15.89
C PRO A 176 15.52 7.94 -16.65
N LYS A 177 15.01 6.99 -17.45
CA LYS A 177 13.82 7.17 -18.30
C LYS A 177 12.69 6.24 -17.88
N GLY A 178 11.47 6.57 -18.28
CA GLY A 178 10.30 5.71 -18.06
C GLY A 178 10.01 5.49 -16.57
N ILE A 179 9.71 4.25 -16.19
CA ILE A 179 9.37 3.94 -14.80
C ILE A 179 10.58 4.03 -13.87
N HIS A 180 11.79 3.73 -14.37
CA HIS A 180 13.03 3.82 -13.62
C HIS A 180 13.26 5.22 -13.07
N LYS A 181 12.83 6.26 -13.82
CA LYS A 181 12.85 7.65 -13.36
C LYS A 181 12.06 7.83 -12.07
N TYR A 182 10.81 7.39 -12.06
CA TYR A 182 9.93 7.57 -10.90
C TYR A 182 10.36 6.69 -9.72
N THR A 183 10.85 5.49 -10.00
CA THR A 183 11.44 4.62 -8.96
C THR A 183 12.66 5.26 -8.32
N ALA A 184 13.58 5.81 -9.11
CA ALA A 184 14.76 6.50 -8.60
C ALA A 184 14.37 7.72 -7.75
N ILE A 185 13.41 8.53 -8.22
CA ILE A 185 12.93 9.69 -7.45
C ILE A 185 12.31 9.24 -6.13
N SER A 186 11.44 8.24 -6.18
CA SER A 186 10.75 7.74 -5.00
C SER A 186 11.69 7.38 -3.87
N ILE A 187 12.72 6.56 -4.15
CA ILE A 187 13.67 6.06 -3.13
C ILE A 187 14.35 7.24 -2.43
N PHE A 188 15.04 8.10 -3.17
CA PHE A 188 15.78 9.19 -2.52
C PHE A 188 14.84 10.19 -1.83
N THR A 189 13.62 10.40 -2.35
CA THR A 189 12.65 11.27 -1.66
C THR A 189 12.13 10.66 -0.37
N MET A 190 11.97 9.32 -0.30
CA MET A 190 11.57 8.66 0.96
C MET A 190 12.69 8.75 2.00
N ASP A 191 13.94 8.53 1.58
CA ASP A 191 15.11 8.64 2.48
C ASP A 191 15.25 10.06 3.08
N LEU A 192 14.91 11.10 2.32
CA LEU A 192 14.88 12.49 2.80
C LEU A 192 13.83 12.75 3.89
N PHE A 193 12.75 11.97 3.92
CA PHE A 193 11.68 12.07 4.93
C PHE A 193 11.73 10.92 5.94
N ALA A 194 12.85 10.21 6.04
CA ALA A 194 13.02 9.13 6.99
C ALA A 194 12.61 9.56 8.43
N PRO A 195 11.73 8.80 9.13
CA PRO A 195 11.30 9.11 10.50
C PRO A 195 12.47 9.23 11.49
N THR A 196 13.59 8.61 11.17
CA THR A 196 14.78 8.58 12.01
C THR A 196 15.76 9.72 11.77
N ILE A 197 15.56 10.61 10.78
CA ILE A 197 16.62 11.53 10.32
C ILE A 197 17.31 12.35 11.43
N LEU A 198 16.59 12.74 12.49
CA LEU A 198 17.15 13.49 13.62
C LEU A 198 17.80 12.61 14.71
N GLY A 199 17.72 11.28 14.59
CA GLY A 199 18.21 10.32 15.58
C GLY A 199 17.45 10.37 16.92
N ASN A 200 16.22 10.90 16.92
CA ASN A 200 15.40 11.07 18.12
C ASN A 200 13.92 10.76 17.85
N ASP A 201 13.16 10.59 18.94
CA ASP A 201 11.73 10.27 18.88
C ASP A 201 10.85 11.46 18.45
N GLU A 202 11.36 12.70 18.53
CA GLU A 202 10.58 13.91 18.23
C GLU A 202 10.21 14.02 16.75
N PHE A 203 11.08 13.55 15.85
CA PHE A 203 10.85 13.61 14.41
C PHE A 203 10.10 12.39 13.86
N VAL A 204 9.99 11.30 14.63
CA VAL A 204 9.43 10.02 14.14
C VAL A 204 8.04 10.19 13.55
N PHE A 205 7.16 10.96 14.20
CA PHE A 205 5.82 11.21 13.67
C PHE A 205 5.85 12.07 12.39
N ILE A 206 6.60 13.17 12.39
CA ILE A 206 6.66 14.11 11.26
C ILE A 206 7.28 13.44 10.04
N GLY A 207 8.40 12.74 10.23
CA GLY A 207 9.04 11.96 9.18
C GLY A 207 8.16 10.81 8.72
N GLY A 208 7.51 10.08 9.63
CA GLY A 208 6.55 9.02 9.25
C GLY A 208 5.40 9.53 8.37
N VAL A 209 4.85 10.71 8.67
CA VAL A 209 3.84 11.38 7.81
C VAL A 209 4.44 11.77 6.45
N GLY A 210 5.64 12.35 6.44
CA GLY A 210 6.34 12.75 5.22
C GLY A 210 6.66 11.57 4.29
N GLU A 211 7.25 10.52 4.86
CA GLU A 211 7.57 9.25 4.21
C GLU A 211 6.30 8.62 3.61
N THR A 212 5.23 8.55 4.41
CA THR A 212 3.92 8.04 3.96
C THR A 212 3.36 8.84 2.80
N ALA A 213 3.43 10.18 2.86
CA ALA A 213 2.94 11.05 1.80
C ALA A 213 3.71 10.82 0.48
N VAL A 214 5.04 10.70 0.55
CA VAL A 214 5.89 10.38 -0.61
C VAL A 214 5.51 9.01 -1.18
N MET A 215 5.41 7.99 -0.33
CA MET A 215 5.01 6.64 -0.72
C MET A 215 3.67 6.64 -1.49
N ILE A 216 2.63 7.28 -0.95
CA ILE A 216 1.30 7.37 -1.58
C ILE A 216 1.38 8.08 -2.94
N ILE A 217 2.09 9.21 -3.04
CA ILE A 217 2.23 9.96 -4.30
C ILE A 217 2.81 9.06 -5.39
N PHE A 218 3.88 8.33 -5.09
CA PHE A 218 4.51 7.43 -6.05
C PHE A 218 3.69 6.17 -6.31
N MET A 219 2.98 5.62 -5.31
CA MET A 219 2.03 4.51 -5.51
C MET A 219 0.94 4.88 -6.50
N ILE A 220 0.35 6.08 -6.39
CA ILE A 220 -0.62 6.60 -7.37
C ILE A 220 -0.01 6.65 -8.77
N ILE A 221 1.23 7.13 -8.91
CA ILE A 221 1.95 7.19 -10.20
C ILE A 221 2.15 5.77 -10.77
N PHE A 222 2.60 4.82 -9.95
CA PHE A 222 2.82 3.43 -10.37
C PHE A 222 1.52 2.73 -10.74
N PHE A 223 0.46 2.89 -9.96
CA PHE A 223 -0.86 2.32 -10.23
C PHE A 223 -1.48 2.89 -11.50
N GLU A 224 -1.36 4.19 -11.74
CA GLU A 224 -1.80 4.81 -12.99
C GLU A 224 -0.96 4.33 -14.19
N PHE A 225 0.35 4.14 -14.02
CA PHE A 225 1.22 3.57 -15.05
C PHE A 225 0.80 2.13 -15.40
N ILE A 226 0.56 1.30 -14.39
CA ILE A 226 0.07 -0.08 -14.53
C ILE A 226 -1.28 -0.12 -15.25
N ALA A 227 -2.20 0.77 -14.87
CA ALA A 227 -3.53 0.89 -15.46
C ALA A 227 -3.47 1.29 -16.94
N LYS A 228 -2.66 2.30 -17.29
CA LYS A 228 -2.45 2.76 -18.68
C LYS A 228 -1.90 1.67 -19.59
N HIS A 229 -1.04 0.81 -19.07
CA HIS A 229 -0.49 -0.34 -19.79
C HIS A 229 -1.39 -1.59 -19.75
N LYS A 230 -2.65 -1.47 -19.29
CA LYS A 230 -3.63 -2.57 -19.23
C LYS A 230 -3.10 -3.81 -18.51
N LEU A 231 -2.27 -3.63 -17.47
CA LEU A 231 -1.59 -4.68 -16.70
C LEU A 231 -0.57 -5.52 -17.52
N ILE A 232 -0.18 -5.07 -18.72
CA ILE A 232 0.82 -5.72 -19.57
C ILE A 232 2.07 -4.83 -19.57
N LEU A 233 3.00 -5.15 -18.69
CA LEU A 233 4.23 -4.37 -18.50
C LEU A 233 5.41 -5.01 -19.25
N PRO A 234 6.31 -4.19 -19.82
CA PRO A 234 7.64 -4.65 -20.18
C PRO A 234 8.35 -5.28 -18.97
N LYS A 235 9.17 -6.33 -19.20
CA LYS A 235 9.89 -7.04 -18.13
C LYS A 235 10.72 -6.09 -17.24
N ASP A 236 11.36 -5.10 -17.86
CA ASP A 236 12.16 -4.12 -17.14
C ASP A 236 11.30 -3.25 -16.23
N ASP A 237 10.20 -2.72 -16.75
CA ASP A 237 9.32 -1.85 -15.96
C ASP A 237 8.67 -2.62 -14.81
N ALA A 238 8.27 -3.86 -15.08
CA ALA A 238 7.77 -4.78 -14.07
C ALA A 238 8.81 -5.11 -12.99
N TYR A 239 10.09 -5.22 -13.36
CA TYR A 239 11.17 -5.38 -12.39
C TYR A 239 11.29 -4.15 -11.50
N HIS A 240 11.29 -2.94 -12.08
CA HIS A 240 11.40 -1.71 -11.28
C HIS A 240 10.22 -1.52 -10.34
N ILE A 241 9.00 -1.77 -10.82
CA ILE A 241 7.79 -1.76 -10.00
C ILE A 241 7.89 -2.82 -8.89
N LYS A 242 8.30 -4.05 -9.21
CA LYS A 242 8.44 -5.09 -8.18
C LYS A 242 9.42 -4.66 -7.08
N MET A 243 10.57 -4.10 -7.47
CA MET A 243 11.62 -3.74 -6.51
C MET A 243 11.21 -2.57 -5.62
N ILE A 244 10.54 -1.53 -6.15
CA ILE A 244 10.08 -0.41 -5.32
C ILE A 244 8.99 -0.84 -4.32
N PHE A 245 8.13 -1.79 -4.69
CA PHE A 245 7.15 -2.32 -3.73
C PHE A 245 7.78 -3.25 -2.67
N ILE A 246 8.93 -3.88 -2.96
CA ILE A 246 9.72 -4.56 -1.92
C ILE A 246 10.32 -3.53 -0.96
N ASP A 247 10.84 -2.43 -1.52
CA ASP A 247 11.43 -1.34 -0.75
C ASP A 247 10.40 -0.71 0.21
N TYR A 248 9.21 -0.34 -0.28
CA TYR A 248 8.11 0.15 0.56
C TYR A 248 7.71 -0.82 1.66
N LEU A 249 7.69 -2.13 1.34
CA LEU A 249 7.37 -3.16 2.32
C LEU A 249 8.41 -3.20 3.43
N LEU A 250 9.70 -3.15 3.08
CA LEU A 250 10.80 -3.14 4.05
C LEU A 250 10.82 -1.85 4.87
N MET A 251 10.64 -0.69 4.24
CA MET A 251 10.59 0.61 4.90
C MET A 251 9.40 0.68 5.86
N GLY A 252 8.18 0.36 5.39
CA GLY A 252 6.99 0.32 6.25
C GLY A 252 7.16 -0.64 7.43
N THR A 253 7.69 -1.85 7.20
CA THR A 253 7.96 -2.82 8.27
C THR A 253 8.99 -2.27 9.27
N GLY A 254 10.08 -1.68 8.78
CA GLY A 254 11.12 -1.08 9.60
C GLY A 254 10.59 0.08 10.45
N THR A 255 9.80 0.96 9.86
CA THR A 255 9.16 2.10 10.52
C THR A 255 8.16 1.65 11.58
N PHE A 256 7.36 0.61 11.30
CA PHE A 256 6.44 0.03 12.28
C PHE A 256 7.17 -0.61 13.46
N ILE A 257 8.16 -1.47 13.20
CA ILE A 257 8.92 -2.14 14.28
C ILE A 257 9.68 -1.11 15.12
N GLY A 258 10.32 -0.13 14.48
CA GLY A 258 11.04 0.95 15.16
C GLY A 258 10.14 1.75 16.10
N THR A 259 8.93 2.07 15.63
CA THR A 259 7.95 2.84 16.40
C THR A 259 7.26 2.04 17.50
N VAL A 260 7.16 0.71 17.37
CA VAL A 260 6.60 -0.16 18.43
C VAL A 260 7.63 -0.40 19.54
N ILE A 261 8.90 -0.61 19.20
CA ILE A 261 9.95 -0.95 20.19
C ILE A 261 10.50 0.32 20.87
N LEU A 262 10.70 1.42 20.13
CA LEU A 262 11.24 2.74 20.51
C LEU A 262 12.62 2.76 21.19
N LYS A 263 12.91 1.86 22.13
CA LYS A 263 14.14 1.86 22.93
C LYS A 263 14.79 0.48 23.04
N PRO A 264 16.13 0.42 23.03
CA PRO A 264 17.04 1.51 22.67
C PRO A 264 16.92 1.86 21.18
N PHE A 265 16.94 3.16 20.84
CA PHE A 265 16.61 3.69 19.51
C PHE A 265 17.39 2.94 18.41
N GLY A 266 18.72 2.87 18.52
CA GLY A 266 19.54 2.15 17.54
C GLY A 266 19.04 0.73 17.30
N PHE A 267 18.85 -0.09 18.33
CA PHE A 267 18.37 -1.46 18.12
C PHE A 267 16.96 -1.51 17.51
N ALA A 268 16.04 -0.67 17.99
CA ALA A 268 14.66 -0.65 17.50
C ALA A 268 14.57 -0.37 15.99
N TRP A 269 15.44 0.51 15.48
CA TRP A 269 15.41 0.99 14.10
C TRP A 269 16.33 0.21 13.14
N ILE A 270 16.92 -0.92 13.55
CA ILE A 270 17.82 -1.71 12.67
C ILE A 270 17.13 -2.23 11.41
N PHE A 271 15.86 -2.63 11.51
CA PHE A 271 15.10 -3.10 10.35
C PHE A 271 14.88 -1.99 9.33
N PHE A 272 14.70 -0.75 9.81
CA PHE A 272 14.61 0.43 8.96
C PHE A 272 15.95 0.77 8.31
N ALA A 273 17.07 0.67 9.05
CA ALA A 273 18.41 0.83 8.48
C ALA A 273 18.70 -0.19 7.36
N ILE A 274 18.28 -1.45 7.54
CA ILE A 274 18.39 -2.49 6.52
C ILE A 274 17.53 -2.15 5.30
N ALA A 275 16.34 -1.58 5.49
CA ALA A 275 15.48 -1.12 4.40
C ALA A 275 16.15 0.01 3.60
N ILE A 276 16.74 1.01 4.25
CA ILE A 276 17.49 2.09 3.60
C ILE A 276 18.68 1.52 2.79
N ILE A 277 19.46 0.59 3.37
CA ILE A 277 20.56 -0.09 2.64
C ILE A 277 20.02 -0.83 1.42
N PHE A 278 18.86 -1.49 1.52
CA PHE A 278 18.24 -2.17 0.39
C PHE A 278 17.81 -1.19 -0.70
N GLY A 279 17.15 -0.09 -0.34
CA GLY A 279 16.76 0.98 -1.27
C GLY A 279 17.97 1.56 -1.99
N MET A 280 19.05 1.83 -1.25
CA MET A 280 20.34 2.27 -1.78
C MET A 280 20.97 1.25 -2.72
N TRP A 281 21.04 -0.03 -2.32
CA TRP A 281 21.54 -1.11 -3.15
C TRP A 281 20.80 -1.19 -4.47
N TYR A 282 19.47 -1.18 -4.40
CA TYR A 282 18.63 -1.25 -5.56
C TYR A 282 18.79 -0.01 -6.45
N TYR A 283 18.88 1.18 -5.87
CA TYR A 283 19.11 2.43 -6.58
C TYR A 283 20.39 2.36 -7.42
N PHE A 284 21.54 2.11 -6.80
CA PHE A 284 22.83 2.06 -7.50
C PHE A 284 22.89 0.90 -8.51
N GLN A 285 22.43 -0.29 -8.11
CA GLN A 285 22.42 -1.46 -8.99
C GLN A 285 21.55 -1.24 -10.22
N SER A 286 20.43 -0.53 -10.08
CA SER A 286 19.53 -0.22 -11.20
C SER A 286 20.17 0.73 -12.22
N MET A 287 21.01 1.66 -11.76
CA MET A 287 21.76 2.59 -12.64
C MET A 287 22.89 1.88 -13.39
N PHE A 288 23.57 0.93 -12.74
CA PHE A 288 24.62 0.12 -13.39
C PHE A 288 24.08 -0.97 -14.30
N SER A 289 22.80 -1.30 -14.22
CA SER A 289 22.19 -2.35 -15.05
C SER A 289 22.38 -2.03 -16.53
N ILE A 290 23.29 -2.77 -17.16
CA ILE A 290 23.65 -2.61 -18.56
C ILE A 290 22.53 -3.20 -19.39
N LYS A 291 21.58 -2.35 -19.74
CA LYS A 291 20.68 -2.66 -20.83
C LYS A 291 21.53 -2.63 -22.10
N LYS A 292 21.73 -3.79 -22.73
CA LYS A 292 22.04 -3.80 -24.15
C LYS A 292 20.90 -3.00 -24.78
N PRO A 293 21.17 -1.91 -25.51
CA PRO A 293 20.11 -1.24 -26.25
C PRO A 293 19.42 -2.36 -27.02
N SER A 294 18.14 -2.57 -26.74
CA SER A 294 17.35 -3.50 -27.54
C SER A 294 17.43 -2.94 -28.93
N VAL A 295 18.33 -3.50 -29.76
CA VAL A 295 18.53 -3.07 -31.15
C VAL A 295 17.14 -2.95 -31.71
N ASN A 296 16.79 -1.70 -32.07
CA ASN A 296 15.47 -1.33 -32.51
C ASN A 296 15.10 -2.26 -33.66
N VAL A 297 14.27 -3.26 -33.36
CA VAL A 297 13.26 -3.61 -34.35
C VAL A 297 12.29 -2.45 -34.22
N GLU A 298 12.53 -1.44 -35.05
CA GLU A 298 11.57 -0.38 -35.32
C GLU A 298 10.24 -1.04 -35.55
N GLN A 299 9.32 -0.76 -34.65
CA GLN A 299 7.93 -0.94 -34.92
C GLN A 299 7.23 0.31 -34.46
N THR A 300 7.05 1.18 -35.46
CA THR A 300 6.08 2.27 -35.56
C THR A 300 4.77 1.88 -34.90
N GLN A 301 4.33 2.64 -33.90
CA GLN A 301 2.94 2.64 -33.42
C GLN A 301 2.16 3.55 -34.39
N ASN A 302 1.52 3.03 -35.45
CA ASN A 302 0.26 2.26 -35.48
C ASN A 302 0.36 0.74 -35.78
N ASN A 303 1.54 0.14 -35.57
CA ASN A 303 1.98 -1.21 -35.92
C ASN A 303 3.06 -1.70 -34.91
N VAL A 304 2.77 -1.74 -33.61
CA VAL A 304 3.73 -2.27 -32.61
C VAL A 304 3.48 -3.74 -32.32
N VAL A 305 4.21 -4.62 -33.00
CA VAL A 305 4.38 -6.02 -32.56
C VAL A 305 5.42 -6.03 -31.44
N ILE A 306 4.94 -5.80 -30.22
CA ILE A 306 5.75 -6.12 -29.04
C ILE A 306 6.10 -7.61 -29.16
N LYS A 307 7.38 -7.94 -29.40
CA LYS A 307 7.83 -9.33 -29.49
C LYS A 307 7.42 -10.02 -28.18
N ARG A 308 6.58 -11.05 -28.29
CA ARG A 308 5.98 -11.81 -27.17
C ARG A 308 6.98 -12.23 -26.08
N LYS A 309 8.27 -12.38 -26.43
CA LYS A 309 9.38 -12.70 -25.50
C LYS A 309 9.72 -11.61 -24.48
N GLN A 310 9.29 -10.35 -24.65
CA GLN A 310 9.60 -9.23 -23.75
C GLN A 310 8.49 -8.88 -22.75
N ILE A 311 7.34 -9.55 -22.84
CA ILE A 311 6.21 -9.35 -21.92
C ILE A 311 6.40 -10.26 -20.69
N VAL A 312 5.99 -9.80 -19.52
CA VAL A 312 5.99 -10.61 -18.29
C VAL A 312 5.11 -11.85 -18.48
N ASN A 313 5.66 -13.03 -18.24
CA ASN A 313 4.97 -14.31 -18.46
C ASN A 313 3.77 -14.53 -17.50
N LYS A 314 3.68 -13.80 -16.39
CA LYS A 314 2.67 -13.96 -15.34
C LYS A 314 2.20 -12.62 -14.73
N PRO A 315 1.44 -11.79 -15.48
CA PRO A 315 1.03 -10.47 -15.01
C PRO A 315 0.18 -10.53 -13.72
N ALA A 316 -0.67 -11.54 -13.56
CA ALA A 316 -1.51 -11.70 -12.37
C ALA A 316 -0.70 -11.84 -11.06
N GLN A 317 0.44 -12.53 -11.08
CA GLN A 317 1.29 -12.69 -9.89
C GLN A 317 2.00 -11.40 -9.51
N LEU A 318 2.42 -10.62 -10.51
CA LEU A 318 3.02 -9.31 -10.27
C LEU A 318 1.99 -8.35 -9.66
N ILE A 319 0.79 -8.27 -10.25
CA ILE A 319 -0.27 -7.40 -9.71
C ILE A 319 -0.68 -7.83 -8.31
N PHE A 320 -0.80 -9.14 -8.03
CA PHE A 320 -1.08 -9.64 -6.69
C PHE A 320 0.01 -9.20 -5.70
N PHE A 321 1.28 -9.40 -6.06
CA PHE A 321 2.41 -9.00 -5.23
C PHE A 321 2.39 -7.48 -4.95
N VAL A 322 2.18 -6.68 -5.99
CA VAL A 322 2.14 -5.21 -5.90
C VAL A 322 1.00 -4.75 -4.96
N LEU A 323 -0.22 -5.28 -5.12
CA LEU A 323 -1.35 -4.93 -4.25
C LEU A 323 -1.14 -5.40 -2.80
N LEU A 324 -0.57 -6.60 -2.61
CA LEU A 324 -0.28 -7.13 -1.28
C LEU A 324 0.81 -6.32 -0.57
N ALA A 325 1.90 -6.01 -1.27
CA ALA A 325 3.00 -5.21 -0.73
C ALA A 325 2.55 -3.79 -0.41
N SER A 326 1.76 -3.15 -1.30
CA SER A 326 1.07 -1.87 -1.04
C SER A 326 0.27 -1.92 0.26
N PHE A 327 -0.65 -2.88 0.37
CA PHE A 327 -1.51 -3.01 1.55
C PHE A 327 -0.71 -3.19 2.85
N ILE A 328 0.30 -4.06 2.86
CA ILE A 328 1.12 -4.30 4.06
C ILE A 328 1.96 -3.05 4.41
N SER A 329 2.48 -2.35 3.41
CA SER A 329 3.25 -1.12 3.64
C SER A 329 2.36 -0.03 4.25
N GLU A 330 1.17 0.19 3.70
CA GLU A 330 0.18 1.13 4.23
C GLU A 330 -0.30 0.74 5.64
N LEU A 331 -0.52 -0.56 5.89
CA LEU A 331 -0.87 -1.08 7.20
C LEU A 331 0.20 -0.72 8.23
N PHE A 332 1.47 -0.97 7.91
CA PHE A 332 2.57 -0.70 8.83
C PHE A 332 2.85 0.79 9.00
N MET A 333 2.73 1.61 7.94
CA MET A 333 2.84 3.06 8.05
C MET A 333 1.70 3.66 8.89
N ALA A 334 0.45 3.22 8.67
CA ALA A 334 -0.69 3.63 9.47
C ALA A 334 -0.52 3.24 10.93
N GLY A 335 -0.17 1.97 11.18
CA GLY A 335 0.10 1.47 12.52
C GLY A 335 1.20 2.28 13.21
N SER A 336 2.31 2.55 12.51
CA SER A 336 3.40 3.38 13.03
C SER A 336 2.90 4.76 13.47
N MET A 337 2.14 5.45 12.63
CA MET A 337 1.57 6.75 12.98
C MET A 337 0.58 6.66 14.14
N ASP A 338 -0.27 5.63 14.19
CA ASP A 338 -1.18 5.40 15.30
C ASP A 338 -0.38 5.24 16.61
N PHE A 339 0.67 4.40 16.63
CA PHE A 339 1.58 4.25 17.78
C PHE A 339 2.34 5.54 18.13
N ALA A 340 2.81 6.29 17.14
CA ALA A 340 3.54 7.53 17.34
C ALA A 340 2.66 8.64 17.92
N THR A 341 1.40 8.76 17.47
CA THR A 341 0.45 9.75 17.99
C THR A 341 0.16 9.57 19.47
N TYR A 342 0.14 8.34 19.99
CA TYR A 342 -0.03 8.08 21.42
C TYR A 342 1.10 8.66 22.28
N ASN A 343 2.32 8.74 21.75
CA ASN A 343 3.44 9.37 22.45
C ASN A 343 3.45 10.90 22.30
N TYR A 344 2.71 11.45 21.33
CA TYR A 344 2.67 12.88 21.01
C TYR A 344 1.46 13.56 21.66
N LEU A 345 1.58 13.87 22.97
CA LEU A 345 0.62 14.69 23.73
C LEU A 345 0.12 15.99 23.04
N PRO A 346 0.93 16.72 22.23
CA PRO A 346 0.51 17.99 21.63
C PRO A 346 -0.54 17.86 20.51
N PHE A 347 -0.59 16.73 19.78
CA PHE A 347 -1.54 16.58 18.66
C PHE A 347 -2.98 16.45 19.17
N TYR A 348 -3.14 15.80 20.33
CA TYR A 348 -4.42 15.76 21.05
C TYR A 348 -4.87 17.16 21.48
N ARG A 349 -3.98 18.09 21.85
CA ARG A 349 -4.39 19.45 22.26
C ARG A 349 -5.08 20.30 21.19
N ILE A 350 -4.82 20.06 19.91
CA ILE A 350 -5.53 20.77 18.83
C ILE A 350 -6.96 20.21 18.65
N ILE A 351 -7.18 18.95 19.04
CA ILE A 351 -8.49 18.28 19.04
C ILE A 351 -9.21 18.46 20.41
N ASP A 352 -8.47 18.60 21.52
CA ASP A 352 -8.93 18.77 22.91
C ASP A 352 -9.40 20.20 23.24
N THR A 353 -9.82 20.98 22.24
CA THR A 353 -10.79 22.06 22.52
C THR A 353 -12.16 21.52 22.92
N LEU A 354 -12.32 20.19 22.98
CA LEU A 354 -13.43 19.48 23.61
C LEU A 354 -13.00 18.88 24.96
N PRO A 355 -13.83 19.00 26.00
CA PRO A 355 -13.46 18.64 27.38
C PRO A 355 -13.11 17.15 27.51
N VAL A 356 -11.91 16.90 28.03
CA VAL A 356 -11.40 15.57 28.39
C VAL A 356 -12.30 14.95 29.46
N TYR A 357 -13.08 13.94 29.09
CA TYR A 357 -13.79 13.10 30.05
C TYR A 357 -12.96 11.85 30.35
N HIS A 358 -12.66 11.66 31.64
CA HIS A 358 -12.05 10.45 32.19
C HIS A 358 -12.91 9.21 31.89
N GLY A 359 -12.63 8.56 30.76
CA GLY A 359 -13.21 7.29 30.35
C GLY A 359 -12.12 6.24 30.14
N ALA A 360 -11.16 6.15 31.07
CA ALA A 360 -10.27 5.00 31.14
C ALA A 360 -11.14 3.75 31.40
N SER A 361 -11.03 2.75 30.52
CA SER A 361 -11.68 1.47 30.73
C SER A 361 -11.22 0.90 32.08
N VAL A 362 -12.17 0.36 32.85
CA VAL A 362 -11.90 -0.33 34.13
C VAL A 362 -10.93 -1.53 33.93
N ALA A 363 -10.70 -1.96 32.69
CA ALA A 363 -9.68 -2.95 32.33
C ALA A 363 -8.23 -2.40 32.41
N GLY A 364 -8.00 -1.11 32.11
CA GLY A 364 -6.66 -0.52 32.11
C GLY A 364 -6.05 -0.32 33.50
N PHE A 365 -6.87 -0.23 34.56
CA PHE A 365 -6.38 -0.09 35.93
C PHE A 365 -5.92 -1.43 36.53
N TYR A 366 -6.58 -2.55 36.19
CA TYR A 366 -6.22 -3.87 36.72
C TYR A 366 -5.12 -4.58 35.91
N ALA A 367 -5.02 -4.33 34.61
CA ALA A 367 -3.93 -4.88 33.79
C ALA A 367 -2.59 -4.20 34.12
N HIS A 368 -2.59 -2.89 34.38
CA HIS A 368 -1.39 -2.14 34.76
C HIS A 368 -0.77 -2.63 36.07
N ASP A 369 -1.58 -2.97 37.09
CA ASP A 369 -1.05 -3.42 38.39
C ASP A 369 -0.64 -4.91 38.39
N VAL A 370 -1.29 -5.76 37.59
CA VAL A 370 -0.94 -7.19 37.50
C VAL A 370 0.29 -7.44 36.62
N LEU A 371 0.48 -6.68 35.53
CA LEU A 371 1.71 -6.73 34.73
C LEU A 371 2.93 -6.15 35.47
N LYS A 372 2.70 -5.16 36.34
CA LYS A 372 3.72 -4.58 37.19
C LYS A 372 4.22 -5.57 38.25
N GLU A 373 3.41 -6.52 38.72
CA GLU A 373 3.86 -7.59 39.62
C GLU A 373 4.44 -8.82 38.90
N PHE A 374 3.95 -9.18 37.70
CA PHE A 374 4.42 -10.39 37.00
C PHE A 374 5.73 -10.21 36.22
N VAL A 375 6.12 -8.98 35.87
CA VAL A 375 7.35 -8.68 35.10
C VAL A 375 8.50 -8.15 35.99
N SER A 376 8.25 -8.02 37.30
CA SER A 376 9.13 -7.34 38.28
C SER A 376 10.26 -8.19 38.91
N PRO A 377 10.91 -9.13 38.19
CA PRO A 377 12.32 -9.36 38.53
C PRO A 377 13.31 -9.32 37.37
N PHE A 378 12.89 -9.20 36.09
CA PHE A 378 13.84 -9.48 35.00
C PHE A 378 14.03 -8.43 33.89
N ILE A 379 13.29 -7.34 33.82
CA ILE A 379 13.55 -6.33 32.77
C ILE A 379 13.25 -4.91 33.31
N PRO A 380 14.23 -3.98 33.34
CA PRO A 380 13.96 -2.59 33.68
C PRO A 380 13.09 -1.97 32.58
N ALA A 381 11.83 -1.71 32.93
CA ALA A 381 10.87 -1.03 32.09
C ALA A 381 11.29 0.43 31.87
N SER A 382 11.52 0.82 30.60
CA SER A 382 11.09 2.14 30.14
C SER A 382 10.78 2.12 28.63
N THR A 383 9.49 2.19 28.35
CA THR A 383 8.79 2.70 27.15
C THR A 383 8.50 1.82 25.92
N GLY A 384 9.13 0.67 25.67
CA GLY A 384 8.77 -0.14 24.48
C GLY A 384 7.58 -1.09 24.70
N ILE A 385 7.78 -2.10 25.53
CA ILE A 385 6.75 -3.12 25.85
C ILE A 385 5.53 -2.48 26.53
N ASN A 386 5.72 -1.45 27.36
CA ASN A 386 4.61 -0.73 27.97
C ASN A 386 3.72 -0.03 26.92
N ASN A 387 4.28 0.49 25.82
CA ASN A 387 3.48 1.11 24.77
C ASN A 387 2.68 0.07 23.98
N PHE A 388 3.29 -1.09 23.69
CA PHE A 388 2.57 -2.21 23.11
C PHE A 388 1.48 -2.74 24.06
N LEU A 389 1.76 -2.87 25.35
CA LEU A 389 0.80 -3.32 26.36
C LEU A 389 -0.32 -2.31 26.60
N ILE A 390 -0.03 -1.00 26.61
CA ILE A 390 -1.04 0.07 26.70
C ILE A 390 -1.93 0.04 25.46
N PHE A 391 -1.34 -0.04 24.27
CA PHE A 391 -2.09 -0.24 23.04
C PHE A 391 -2.97 -1.49 23.13
N TYR A 392 -2.38 -2.62 23.50
CA TYR A 392 -3.04 -3.92 23.66
C TYR A 392 -4.21 -3.88 24.66
N ASP A 393 -4.02 -3.24 25.82
CA ASP A 393 -5.05 -3.07 26.85
C ASP A 393 -6.15 -2.11 26.38
N MET A 394 -5.80 -1.08 25.61
CA MET A 394 -6.78 -0.18 24.98
C MET A 394 -7.61 -0.89 23.92
N VAL A 395 -7.01 -1.78 23.14
CA VAL A 395 -7.77 -2.58 22.17
C VAL A 395 -8.59 -3.68 22.87
N GLY A 396 -8.38 -3.96 24.17
CA GLY A 396 -9.13 -4.98 24.90
C GLY A 396 -8.68 -6.41 24.56
N GLY A 397 -7.36 -6.60 24.45
CA GLY A 397 -6.69 -7.82 23.98
C GLY A 397 -7.07 -9.13 24.68
N VAL A 398 -6.52 -10.23 24.15
CA VAL A 398 -6.87 -11.58 24.61
C VAL A 398 -6.20 -11.95 25.94
N TYR A 399 -6.97 -11.95 27.03
CA TYR A 399 -6.49 -12.27 28.40
C TYR A 399 -5.91 -13.69 28.64
N LYS A 400 -5.85 -14.56 27.62
CA LYS A 400 -5.31 -15.94 27.75
C LYS A 400 -4.32 -16.22 26.64
N PHE A 401 -3.03 -16.33 26.96
CA PHE A 401 -1.98 -16.67 26.00
C PHE A 401 -2.01 -18.16 25.61
N THR A 402 -2.51 -18.44 24.42
CA THR A 402 -2.51 -19.73 23.74
C THR A 402 -2.10 -19.50 22.27
N PRO A 403 -1.55 -20.48 21.53
CA PRO A 403 -1.24 -20.27 20.12
C PRO A 403 -2.43 -19.78 19.28
N ILE A 404 -3.65 -20.20 19.63
CA ILE A 404 -4.90 -19.76 19.00
C ILE A 404 -5.21 -18.30 19.35
N SER A 405 -5.02 -17.89 20.61
CA SER A 405 -5.24 -16.50 20.99
C SER A 405 -4.26 -15.56 20.30
N THR A 406 -2.98 -15.94 20.18
CA THR A 406 -1.98 -15.12 19.47
C THR A 406 -2.37 -14.95 18.00
N PHE A 407 -2.92 -15.99 17.36
CA PHE A 407 -3.44 -15.87 16.01
C PHE A 407 -4.63 -14.90 15.92
N ILE A 408 -5.59 -15.02 16.86
CA ILE A 408 -6.76 -14.12 16.94
C ILE A 408 -6.31 -12.68 17.22
N GLU A 409 -5.30 -12.51 18.05
CA GLU A 409 -4.71 -11.22 18.40
C GLU A 409 -4.05 -10.55 17.18
N ILE A 410 -3.29 -11.28 16.37
CA ILE A 410 -2.73 -10.76 15.12
C ILE A 410 -3.86 -10.27 14.19
N LEU A 411 -4.94 -11.05 14.03
CA LEU A 411 -6.10 -10.63 13.25
C LEU A 411 -6.74 -9.37 13.83
N TYR A 412 -6.83 -9.30 15.16
CA TYR A 412 -7.41 -8.17 15.85
C TYR A 412 -6.60 -6.89 15.68
N ILE A 413 -5.26 -6.96 15.79
CA ILE A 413 -4.35 -5.83 15.55
C ILE A 413 -4.47 -5.35 14.11
N ILE A 414 -4.44 -6.27 13.13
CA ILE A 414 -4.63 -5.90 11.71
C ILE A 414 -6.00 -5.23 11.53
N GLY A 415 -7.04 -5.81 12.12
CA GLY A 415 -8.40 -5.31 12.07
C GLY A 415 -8.56 -3.91 12.67
N TYR A 416 -7.87 -3.63 13.77
CA TYR A 416 -7.83 -2.32 14.41
C TYR A 416 -7.10 -1.29 13.56
N ILE A 417 -5.88 -1.60 13.09
CA ILE A 417 -5.09 -0.65 12.29
C ILE A 417 -5.81 -0.33 10.98
N THR A 418 -6.35 -1.32 10.29
CA THR A 418 -7.08 -1.09 9.02
C THR A 418 -8.40 -0.35 9.19
N ASP A 419 -8.96 -0.32 10.40
CA ASP A 419 -10.12 0.48 10.77
C ASP A 419 -9.73 1.88 11.28
N SER A 420 -8.44 2.14 11.52
CA SER A 420 -7.99 3.40 12.08
C SER A 420 -8.20 4.56 11.11
N PRO A 421 -8.46 5.78 11.61
CA PRO A 421 -8.59 6.95 10.76
C PRO A 421 -7.36 7.16 9.86
N THR A 422 -6.17 6.88 10.39
CA THR A 422 -4.90 7.03 9.68
C THR A 422 -4.85 6.11 8.46
N PHE A 423 -5.15 4.82 8.64
CA PHE A 423 -5.17 3.87 7.54
C PHE A 423 -6.23 4.24 6.49
N LEU A 424 -7.44 4.60 6.93
CA LEU A 424 -8.52 5.02 6.05
C LEU A 424 -8.18 6.32 5.31
N MET A 425 -7.45 7.25 5.91
CA MET A 425 -6.98 8.45 5.20
C MET A 425 -5.94 8.10 4.13
N ILE A 426 -4.93 7.28 4.47
CA ILE A 426 -3.91 6.81 3.52
C ILE A 426 -4.56 6.16 2.29
N MET A 427 -5.35 5.10 2.54
CA MET A 427 -6.02 4.35 1.48
C MET A 427 -7.04 5.21 0.73
N GLY A 428 -7.72 6.11 1.44
CA GLY A 428 -8.66 7.05 0.87
C GLY A 428 -8.02 7.99 -0.14
N ILE A 429 -6.93 8.66 0.24
CA ILE A 429 -6.19 9.58 -0.63
C ILE A 429 -5.74 8.86 -1.90
N GLU A 430 -5.18 7.67 -1.77
CA GLU A 430 -4.72 6.87 -2.89
C GLU A 430 -5.86 6.51 -3.86
N MET A 431 -6.92 5.91 -3.32
CA MET A 431 -8.04 5.42 -4.13
C MET A 431 -8.84 6.57 -4.76
N ILE A 432 -9.05 7.67 -4.03
CA ILE A 432 -9.69 8.88 -4.55
C ILE A 432 -8.88 9.47 -5.71
N ALA A 433 -7.55 9.53 -5.59
CA ALA A 433 -6.70 10.02 -6.68
C ALA A 433 -6.86 9.19 -7.97
N LEU A 434 -6.93 7.86 -7.86
CA LEU A 434 -7.17 6.97 -9.00
C LEU A 434 -8.57 7.15 -9.61
N VAL A 435 -9.59 7.41 -8.79
CA VAL A 435 -10.94 7.73 -9.28
C VAL A 435 -10.96 9.06 -10.01
N ILE A 436 -10.30 10.08 -9.47
CA ILE A 436 -10.18 11.40 -10.11
C ILE A 436 -9.46 11.27 -11.45
N ALA A 437 -8.37 10.50 -11.52
CA ALA A 437 -7.68 10.21 -12.78
C ALA A 437 -8.61 9.58 -13.81
N ARG A 438 -9.45 8.61 -13.40
CA ARG A 438 -10.47 8.01 -14.29
C ARG A 438 -11.53 9.02 -14.72
N MET A 439 -12.02 9.86 -13.80
CA MET A 439 -13.05 10.87 -14.08
C MET A 439 -12.59 11.88 -15.13
N ARG A 440 -11.29 12.18 -15.23
CA ARG A 440 -10.72 13.05 -16.27
C ARG A 440 -10.88 12.46 -17.68
N VAL A 441 -10.77 11.13 -17.82
CA VAL A 441 -10.84 10.43 -19.13
C VAL A 441 -12.28 10.02 -19.49
N LEU A 442 -13.17 9.85 -18.51
CA LEU A 442 -14.56 9.48 -18.76
C LEU A 442 -15.30 10.57 -19.53
N LYS A 443 -16.08 10.20 -20.56
CA LYS A 443 -16.98 11.12 -21.28
C LYS A 443 -18.37 11.20 -20.65
N ASP A 444 -18.82 10.13 -20.00
CA ASP A 444 -20.16 10.03 -19.41
C ASP A 444 -20.30 10.86 -18.12
N ARG A 445 -21.12 11.90 -18.17
CA ARG A 445 -21.43 12.76 -17.01
C ARG A 445 -22.12 11.98 -15.89
N GLY A 446 -23.00 11.03 -16.21
CA GLY A 446 -23.73 10.24 -15.21
C GLY A 446 -22.80 9.39 -14.36
N LYS A 447 -21.80 8.75 -14.97
CA LYS A 447 -20.77 8.01 -14.21
C LYS A 447 -19.88 8.95 -13.39
N LYS A 448 -19.52 10.13 -13.90
CA LYS A 448 -18.74 11.13 -13.12
C LYS A 448 -19.49 11.56 -11.86
N ILE A 449 -20.80 11.83 -11.96
CA ILE A 449 -21.63 12.18 -10.82
C ILE A 449 -21.68 11.02 -9.81
N ASN A 450 -21.88 9.78 -10.27
CA ASN A 450 -21.86 8.63 -9.36
C ASN A 450 -20.52 8.47 -8.63
N LEU A 451 -19.39 8.65 -9.33
CA LEU A 451 -18.06 8.56 -8.74
C LEU A 451 -17.80 9.73 -7.76
N THR A 452 -18.35 10.92 -8.04
CA THR A 452 -18.30 12.06 -7.13
C THR A 452 -19.05 11.77 -5.85
N PHE A 453 -20.25 11.18 -5.94
CA PHE A 453 -20.98 10.74 -4.75
C PHE A 453 -20.24 9.63 -3.98
N ALA A 454 -19.54 8.73 -4.67
CA ALA A 454 -18.75 7.70 -4.00
C ALA A 454 -17.57 8.31 -3.23
N ILE A 455 -16.88 9.29 -3.81
CA ILE A 455 -15.82 10.04 -3.12
C ILE A 455 -16.39 10.80 -1.93
N ALA A 456 -17.48 11.54 -2.12
CA ALA A 456 -18.12 12.30 -1.06
C ALA A 456 -18.58 11.39 0.08
N ALA A 457 -19.20 10.26 -0.24
CA ALA A 457 -19.60 9.26 0.74
C ALA A 457 -18.38 8.72 1.50
N TYR A 458 -17.29 8.37 0.81
CA TYR A 458 -16.05 7.92 1.45
C TYR A 458 -15.53 8.96 2.45
N ILE A 459 -15.34 10.20 2.01
CA ILE A 459 -14.84 11.29 2.87
C ILE A 459 -15.79 11.51 4.05
N LEU A 460 -17.11 11.54 3.81
CA LEU A 460 -18.09 11.70 4.88
C LEU A 460 -18.01 10.57 5.89
N TYR A 461 -17.87 9.32 5.45
CA TYR A 461 -17.75 8.18 6.35
C TYR A 461 -16.43 8.17 7.13
N THR A 462 -15.31 8.53 6.50
CA THR A 462 -13.98 8.42 7.15
C THR A 462 -13.59 9.63 7.99
N THR A 463 -14.04 10.84 7.62
CA THR A 463 -13.62 12.08 8.31
C THR A 463 -14.72 12.67 9.18
N ILE A 464 -15.98 12.57 8.75
CA ILE A 464 -17.09 13.28 9.38
C ILE A 464 -17.93 12.35 10.26
N GLY A 465 -18.16 11.11 9.82
CA GLY A 465 -18.82 10.06 10.60
C GLY A 465 -18.27 9.94 12.02
N PRO A 466 -16.95 9.92 12.19
CA PRO A 466 -16.31 10.01 13.49
C PRO A 466 -16.77 11.11 14.42
N ASN A 467 -16.89 12.33 13.91
CA ASN A 467 -17.14 13.52 14.71
C ASN A 467 -18.60 13.68 15.13
N PHE A 468 -19.52 12.93 14.50
CA PHE A 468 -20.94 12.95 14.84
C PHE A 468 -21.35 11.93 15.91
N LEU A 469 -20.44 11.00 16.25
CA LEU A 469 -20.66 10.01 17.30
C LEU A 469 -19.91 10.49 18.55
N ASN A 470 -20.55 10.40 19.73
CA ASN A 470 -19.91 10.82 20.97
C ASN A 470 -18.61 10.00 21.18
N PRO A 471 -17.46 10.64 21.50
CA PRO A 471 -16.15 10.00 21.64
C PRO A 471 -16.11 8.78 22.57
N LEU A 472 -16.91 8.78 23.65
CA LEU A 472 -17.06 7.65 24.58
C LEU A 472 -17.55 6.37 23.89
N TYR A 473 -18.22 6.54 22.76
CA TYR A 473 -18.87 5.49 21.99
C TYR A 473 -18.11 5.22 20.70
N TYR A 474 -17.60 6.28 20.06
CA TYR A 474 -16.73 6.26 18.90
C TYR A 474 -15.51 5.34 19.10
N ASN A 475 -14.83 5.41 20.24
CA ASN A 475 -13.65 4.59 20.54
C ASN A 475 -13.95 3.08 20.71
N LYS A 476 -15.23 2.68 20.66
CA LYS A 476 -15.68 1.29 20.79
C LYS A 476 -16.36 0.74 19.54
N LEU A 477 -16.61 1.59 18.54
CA LEU A 477 -17.36 1.23 17.33
C LEU A 477 -16.42 1.28 16.12
N PRO A 478 -16.41 0.26 15.25
CA PRO A 478 -15.59 0.31 14.05
C PRO A 478 -16.05 1.39 13.06
N LEU A 479 -15.09 2.07 12.41
CA LEU A 479 -15.24 3.32 11.66
C LEU A 479 -15.76 3.17 10.23
N TRP A 480 -15.72 1.97 9.67
CA TRP A 480 -16.26 1.73 8.34
C TRP A 480 -17.78 2.05 8.30
N ALA A 481 -18.35 2.20 7.10
CA ALA A 481 -19.79 2.31 6.78
C ALA A 481 -20.71 1.14 7.29
N ASN A 482 -20.27 0.49 8.36
CA ASN A 482 -20.86 -0.57 9.15
C ASN A 482 -21.25 -0.09 10.55
N THR A 483 -21.44 1.23 10.76
CA THR A 483 -22.19 1.78 11.92
C THR A 483 -23.59 1.15 12.08
N GLY A 484 -23.96 0.30 11.13
CA GLY A 484 -25.12 -0.56 11.16
C GLY A 484 -24.98 -2.06 11.31
N ALA A 485 -23.76 -2.59 11.30
CA ALA A 485 -23.56 -4.03 11.25
C ALA A 485 -22.97 -4.60 12.54
N GLN A 486 -22.06 -3.93 13.25
CA GLN A 486 -21.24 -4.67 14.24
C GLN A 486 -20.44 -3.83 15.26
N ALA A 487 -21.15 -3.21 16.20
CA ALA A 487 -20.65 -3.07 17.56
C ALA A 487 -21.87 -2.93 18.46
N ALA A 488 -21.68 -2.84 19.78
CA ALA A 488 -22.78 -2.60 20.70
C ALA A 488 -23.52 -1.31 20.31
N LEU A 489 -24.63 -1.48 19.60
CA LEU A 489 -25.43 -0.38 19.12
C LEU A 489 -26.04 0.28 20.33
N TYR A 490 -25.62 1.50 20.59
CA TYR A 490 -26.32 2.31 21.55
C TYR A 490 -27.80 2.40 21.14
N PRO A 491 -28.73 2.31 22.10
CA PRO A 491 -30.16 2.27 21.79
C PRO A 491 -30.62 3.42 20.86
N TYR A 492 -30.01 4.61 20.98
CA TYR A 492 -30.33 5.77 20.15
C TYR A 492 -29.83 5.67 18.68
N LEU A 493 -28.86 4.81 18.36
CA LEU A 493 -28.37 4.60 16.99
C LEU A 493 -29.20 3.56 16.22
N ILE A 494 -30.05 2.78 16.90
CA ILE A 494 -30.87 1.73 16.27
C ILE A 494 -31.85 2.34 15.25
N ILE A 495 -32.51 3.46 15.58
CA ILE A 495 -33.49 4.09 14.68
C ILE A 495 -32.81 4.67 13.42
N PRO A 496 -31.77 5.52 13.51
CA PRO A 496 -31.02 5.98 12.33
C PRO A 496 -30.49 4.83 11.47
N LEU A 497 -30.03 3.76 12.12
CA LEU A 497 -29.57 2.57 11.45
C LEU A 497 -30.67 1.88 10.63
N LEU A 498 -31.77 1.50 11.29
CA LEU A 498 -32.90 0.87 10.59
C LEU A 498 -33.43 1.78 9.48
N GLY A 499 -33.49 3.08 9.74
CA GLY A 499 -33.80 4.11 8.75
C GLY A 499 -32.87 4.07 7.54
N SER A 500 -31.55 3.91 7.75
CA SER A 500 -30.57 3.80 6.66
C SER A 500 -30.78 2.54 5.81
N TYR A 501 -31.00 1.37 6.42
CA TYR A 501 -31.26 0.13 5.69
C TYR A 501 -32.61 0.17 4.95
N ALA A 502 -33.65 0.73 5.55
CA ALA A 502 -34.93 0.97 4.91
C ALA A 502 -34.80 1.92 3.71
N LEU A 503 -34.03 3.01 3.88
CA LEU A 503 -33.72 3.94 2.79
C LEU A 503 -32.95 3.25 1.66
N TYR A 504 -31.94 2.43 1.97
CA TYR A 504 -31.20 1.67 0.97
C TYR A 504 -32.08 0.67 0.23
N ALA A 505 -32.96 -0.04 0.93
CA ALA A 505 -33.93 -0.95 0.33
C ALA A 505 -34.91 -0.20 -0.59
N PHE A 506 -35.44 0.94 -0.14
CA PHE A 506 -36.34 1.79 -0.91
C PHE A 506 -35.65 2.33 -2.18
N LEU A 507 -34.45 2.89 -2.05
CA LEU A 507 -33.67 3.36 -3.19
C LEU A 507 -33.30 2.21 -4.13
N ALA A 508 -33.07 1.00 -3.62
CA ALA A 508 -32.83 -0.19 -4.44
C ALA A 508 -34.07 -0.63 -5.22
N LEU A 509 -35.27 -0.52 -4.64
CA LEU A 509 -36.52 -0.79 -5.34
C LEU A 509 -36.70 0.19 -6.53
N LEU A 510 -36.36 1.46 -6.34
CA LEU A 510 -36.55 2.51 -7.34
C LEU A 510 -35.48 2.51 -8.45
N PHE A 511 -34.20 2.44 -8.05
CA PHE A 511 -33.05 2.66 -8.94
C PHE A 511 -32.11 1.45 -9.04
N GLY A 512 -32.44 0.34 -8.38
CA GLY A 512 -31.63 -0.87 -8.34
C GLY A 512 -30.39 -0.74 -7.46
N ARG A 513 -29.51 -1.74 -7.53
CA ARG A 513 -28.25 -1.74 -6.74
C ARG A 513 -27.34 -0.54 -7.00
N ARG A 514 -27.54 0.17 -8.11
CA ARG A 514 -26.74 1.35 -8.47
C ARG A 514 -26.80 2.45 -7.40
N SER A 515 -27.94 2.62 -6.74
CA SER A 515 -28.15 3.66 -5.71
C SER A 515 -27.30 3.48 -4.46
N TYR A 516 -26.74 2.29 -4.24
CA TYR A 516 -25.79 2.05 -3.16
C TYR A 516 -24.44 1.60 -3.71
N CYS A 517 -24.38 0.45 -4.38
CA CYS A 517 -23.12 -0.18 -4.79
C CYS A 517 -22.30 0.65 -5.79
N SER A 518 -22.90 1.58 -6.53
CA SER A 518 -22.15 2.43 -7.48
C SER A 518 -22.00 3.87 -7.03
N THR A 519 -22.63 4.29 -5.94
CA THR A 519 -22.78 5.72 -5.57
C THR A 519 -22.49 5.98 -4.11
N LEU A 520 -23.07 5.23 -3.16
CA LEU A 520 -22.88 5.47 -1.73
C LEU A 520 -21.87 4.53 -1.07
N CYS A 521 -21.56 3.41 -1.71
CA CYS A 521 -20.66 2.41 -1.12
C CYS A 521 -19.20 2.89 -1.20
N PRO A 522 -18.45 2.96 -0.08
CA PRO A 522 -17.03 3.34 -0.10
C PRO A 522 -16.17 2.45 -1.00
N SER A 523 -16.49 1.14 -1.09
CA SER A 523 -15.80 0.22 -2.02
C SER A 523 -15.95 0.61 -3.50
N ALA A 524 -16.94 1.46 -3.84
CA ALA A 524 -17.09 1.98 -5.20
C ALA A 524 -15.97 2.95 -5.57
N VAL A 525 -15.32 3.61 -4.60
CA VAL A 525 -14.13 4.42 -4.84
C VAL A 525 -12.99 3.52 -5.30
N MET A 526 -12.66 2.49 -4.52
CA MET A 526 -11.61 1.52 -4.87
C MET A 526 -11.79 0.88 -6.24
N TYR A 527 -12.97 0.30 -6.48
CA TYR A 527 -13.23 -0.40 -7.73
C TYR A 527 -13.48 0.56 -8.90
N GLY A 528 -13.81 1.81 -8.57
CA GLY A 528 -14.08 2.90 -9.50
C GLY A 528 -12.81 3.52 -10.09
N GLY A 529 -11.62 3.26 -9.56
CA GLY A 529 -10.36 3.82 -10.07
C GLY A 529 -9.93 3.30 -11.46
N THR A 530 -8.89 3.91 -12.03
CA THR A 530 -8.25 3.46 -13.28
C THR A 530 -7.69 2.04 -13.16
N LEU A 531 -6.99 1.74 -12.06
CA LEU A 531 -6.45 0.42 -11.76
C LEU A 531 -7.57 -0.62 -11.64
N GLY A 532 -8.60 -0.35 -10.82
CA GLY A 532 -9.77 -1.23 -10.68
C GLY A 532 -10.43 -1.57 -12.01
N GLN A 533 -10.59 -0.58 -12.90
CA GLN A 533 -11.15 -0.81 -14.22
C GLN A 533 -10.27 -1.71 -15.10
N SER A 534 -8.95 -1.56 -15.03
CA SER A 534 -8.01 -2.40 -15.79
C SER A 534 -8.02 -3.87 -15.33
N MET A 535 -8.42 -4.12 -14.08
CA MET A 535 -8.52 -5.46 -13.49
C MET A 535 -9.81 -6.20 -13.83
N VAL A 536 -10.82 -5.55 -14.45
CA VAL A 536 -12.08 -6.19 -14.85
C VAL A 536 -11.85 -7.43 -15.73
N LYS A 537 -10.80 -7.44 -16.56
CA LYS A 537 -10.42 -8.60 -17.39
C LYS A 537 -10.17 -9.88 -16.59
N TYR A 538 -9.75 -9.78 -15.33
CA TYR A 538 -9.54 -10.95 -14.47
C TYR A 538 -10.85 -11.67 -14.12
N ASN A 539 -12.01 -11.05 -14.33
CA ASN A 539 -13.29 -11.77 -14.29
C ASN A 539 -13.39 -12.89 -15.34
N TYR A 540 -12.59 -12.82 -16.40
CA TYR A 540 -12.63 -13.72 -17.55
C TYR A 540 -11.39 -14.58 -17.68
N GLU A 541 -10.23 -14.10 -17.23
CA GLU A 541 -8.96 -14.83 -17.33
C GLU A 541 -8.76 -15.83 -16.17
N SER A 542 -9.15 -15.46 -14.94
CA SER A 542 -8.86 -16.27 -13.76
C SER A 542 -9.72 -17.54 -13.68
N LYS A 543 -9.11 -18.65 -13.25
CA LYS A 543 -9.80 -19.96 -13.15
C LYS A 543 -10.95 -19.93 -12.15
N LEU A 544 -10.72 -19.40 -10.95
CA LEU A 544 -11.74 -19.34 -9.89
C LEU A 544 -12.91 -18.47 -10.31
N SER A 545 -12.62 -17.29 -10.87
CA SER A 545 -13.68 -16.35 -11.17
C SER A 545 -14.48 -16.69 -12.43
N ARG A 546 -13.91 -17.44 -13.38
CA ARG A 546 -14.66 -18.02 -14.52
C ARG A 546 -15.80 -18.93 -14.10
N LYS A 547 -15.65 -19.66 -12.99
CA LYS A 547 -16.70 -20.53 -12.42
C LYS A 547 -17.91 -19.72 -11.91
N MET A 548 -17.71 -18.44 -11.60
CA MET A 548 -18.71 -17.59 -10.95
C MET A 548 -19.36 -16.54 -11.87
N ARG A 549 -19.25 -16.70 -13.19
CA ARG A 549 -19.75 -15.75 -14.21
C ARG A 549 -21.26 -15.77 -14.45
N SER A 550 -21.98 -16.66 -13.78
CA SER A 550 -23.44 -16.75 -13.87
C SER A 550 -24.14 -15.48 -13.35
N ASN A 551 -25.32 -15.20 -13.89
CA ASN A 551 -26.24 -14.15 -13.42
C ASN A 551 -26.83 -14.46 -12.03
N HIS A 552 -26.77 -15.71 -11.56
CA HIS A 552 -27.18 -16.11 -10.21
C HIS A 552 -25.97 -16.47 -9.36
N PHE A 553 -26.10 -16.32 -8.04
CA PHE A 553 -25.13 -16.86 -7.10
C PHE A 553 -25.20 -18.38 -7.16
N THR A 554 -24.04 -19.05 -7.09
CA THR A 554 -24.01 -20.51 -6.96
C THR A 554 -24.47 -20.90 -5.56
N ASP A 555 -24.96 -22.12 -5.37
CA ASP A 555 -25.46 -22.58 -4.07
C ASP A 555 -24.40 -22.47 -2.96
N ALA A 556 -23.14 -22.80 -3.29
CA ALA A 556 -22.01 -22.61 -2.39
C ALA A 556 -21.81 -21.13 -1.97
N ILE A 557 -21.99 -20.19 -2.91
CA ILE A 557 -21.89 -18.76 -2.58
C ILE A 557 -23.10 -18.30 -1.76
N LEU A 558 -24.30 -18.75 -2.10
CA LEU A 558 -25.50 -18.46 -1.32
C LEU A 558 -25.37 -18.95 0.10
N PHE A 559 -24.81 -20.15 0.30
CA PHE A 559 -24.51 -20.67 1.63
C PHE A 559 -23.55 -19.75 2.41
N VAL A 560 -22.46 -19.29 1.78
CA VAL A 560 -21.53 -18.34 2.41
C VAL A 560 -22.18 -17.00 2.72
N ALA A 561 -22.96 -16.44 1.78
CA ALA A 561 -23.64 -15.16 1.95
C ALA A 561 -24.70 -15.22 3.06
N SER A 562 -25.52 -16.27 3.07
CA SER A 562 -26.50 -16.53 4.14
C SER A 562 -25.82 -16.79 5.48
N GLY A 563 -24.73 -17.54 5.49
CA GLY A 563 -23.89 -17.75 6.67
C GLY A 563 -23.36 -16.42 7.22
N ALA A 564 -22.85 -15.53 6.37
CA ALA A 564 -22.38 -14.21 6.78
C ALA A 564 -23.48 -13.37 7.43
N TRP A 565 -24.73 -13.46 6.97
CA TRP A 565 -25.89 -12.82 7.60
C TRP A 565 -26.24 -13.42 8.95
N ILE A 566 -26.29 -14.75 9.05
CA ILE A 566 -26.56 -15.45 10.31
C ILE A 566 -25.51 -15.08 11.34
N TRP A 567 -24.23 -15.12 10.96
CA TRP A 567 -23.12 -14.72 11.82
C TRP A 567 -23.22 -13.25 12.23
N ALA A 568 -23.57 -12.34 11.32
CA ALA A 568 -23.78 -10.93 11.66
C ALA A 568 -24.87 -10.78 12.71
N ILE A 569 -26.04 -11.40 12.51
CA ILE A 569 -27.19 -11.30 13.42
C ILE A 569 -26.85 -11.88 14.79
N LEU A 570 -26.22 -13.07 14.83
CA LEU A 570 -25.80 -13.69 16.09
C LEU A 570 -24.76 -12.83 16.82
N ALA A 571 -23.77 -12.31 16.11
CA ALA A 571 -22.75 -11.45 16.70
C ALA A 571 -23.36 -10.16 17.27
N SER A 572 -24.28 -9.51 16.55
CA SER A 572 -25.01 -8.34 17.03
C SER A 572 -25.90 -8.67 18.24
N LEU A 573 -26.58 -9.82 18.24
CA LEU A 573 -27.44 -10.24 19.36
C LEU A 573 -26.61 -10.52 20.62
N PHE A 574 -25.48 -11.23 20.50
CA PHE A 574 -24.58 -11.46 21.61
C PHE A 574 -23.94 -10.17 22.12
N SER A 575 -23.57 -9.25 21.24
CA SER A 575 -23.06 -7.92 21.63
C SER A 575 -24.11 -7.08 22.38
N TYR A 576 -25.36 -7.10 21.92
CA TYR A 576 -26.46 -6.44 22.63
C TYR A 576 -26.70 -7.03 24.01
N MET A 577 -26.70 -8.37 24.13
CA MET A 577 -26.82 -9.03 25.44
C MET A 577 -25.66 -8.69 26.36
N TYR A 578 -24.43 -8.68 25.83
CA TYR A 578 -23.23 -8.31 26.56
C TYR A 578 -23.32 -6.90 27.15
N THR A 579 -23.81 -5.93 26.36
CA THR A 579 -23.91 -4.54 26.80
C THR A 579 -25.11 -4.20 27.67
N THR A 580 -26.24 -4.88 27.50
CA THR A 580 -27.45 -4.60 28.29
C THR A 580 -27.50 -5.31 29.63
N THR A 581 -26.96 -6.54 29.72
CA THR A 581 -27.07 -7.34 30.94
C THR A 581 -25.87 -7.21 31.87
N GLY A 582 -24.76 -6.62 31.41
CA GLY A 582 -23.51 -6.49 32.16
C GLY A 582 -22.88 -7.84 32.56
N ARG A 583 -23.45 -8.98 32.13
CA ARG A 583 -22.96 -10.32 32.42
C ARG A 583 -22.24 -10.88 31.19
N LEU A 584 -20.98 -11.26 31.40
CA LEU A 584 -19.99 -11.80 30.46
C LEU A 584 -20.35 -13.19 29.87
N SER A 585 -21.59 -13.46 29.45
CA SER A 585 -21.95 -14.83 29.06
C SER A 585 -21.28 -15.31 27.76
N PHE A 586 -20.90 -14.40 26.85
CA PHE A 586 -20.21 -14.80 25.60
C PHE A 586 -19.30 -13.68 25.06
N SER A 587 -17.98 -13.89 25.12
CA SER A 587 -16.98 -13.09 24.41
C SER A 587 -16.00 -14.02 23.70
N ILE A 588 -15.45 -13.59 22.57
CA ILE A 588 -14.42 -14.34 21.85
C ILE A 588 -13.09 -13.89 22.43
N TYR A 589 -12.60 -14.64 23.42
CA TYR A 589 -11.32 -14.33 24.07
C TYR A 589 -11.26 -12.93 24.70
N GLY A 590 -12.39 -12.40 25.18
CA GLY A 590 -12.48 -11.03 25.72
C GLY A 590 -12.93 -9.98 24.71
N ILE A 591 -12.95 -10.31 23.41
CA ILE A 591 -13.40 -9.42 22.34
C ILE A 591 -14.92 -9.54 22.18
N ASP A 592 -15.60 -8.41 22.01
CA ASP A 592 -17.01 -8.36 21.66
C ASP A 592 -17.26 -9.12 20.33
N PRO A 593 -18.21 -10.08 20.28
CA PRO A 593 -18.42 -10.91 19.08
C PRO A 593 -18.73 -10.10 17.82
N SER A 594 -19.39 -8.95 17.94
CA SER A 594 -19.69 -8.10 16.81
C SER A 594 -18.45 -7.34 16.36
N VAL A 595 -17.65 -6.77 17.26
CA VAL A 595 -16.36 -6.16 16.92
C VAL A 595 -15.45 -7.18 16.21
N PHE A 596 -15.35 -8.39 16.75
CA PHE A 596 -14.58 -9.47 16.12
C PHE A 596 -15.08 -9.79 14.70
N TYR A 597 -16.39 -9.93 14.51
CA TYR A 597 -16.95 -10.12 13.17
C TYR A 597 -16.59 -8.95 12.26
N SER A 598 -16.75 -7.70 12.73
CA SER A 598 -16.51 -6.51 11.90
C SER A 598 -15.07 -6.49 11.40
N TYR A 599 -14.12 -6.68 12.34
CA TYR A 599 -12.71 -6.69 12.03
C TYR A 599 -12.37 -7.80 11.06
N PHE A 600 -12.87 -9.01 11.31
CA PHE A 600 -12.61 -10.14 10.43
C PHE A 600 -13.18 -9.95 9.02
N ILE A 601 -14.45 -9.56 8.90
CA ILE A 601 -15.13 -9.49 7.60
C ILE A 601 -14.74 -8.24 6.81
N TRP A 602 -14.72 -7.08 7.45
CA TRP A 602 -14.54 -5.80 6.76
C TRP A 602 -13.09 -5.30 6.76
N ASN A 603 -12.34 -5.60 7.80
CA ASN A 603 -10.99 -5.06 7.97
C ASN A 603 -9.89 -6.07 7.61
N ILE A 604 -10.23 -7.36 7.46
CA ILE A 604 -9.26 -8.38 7.02
C ILE A 604 -9.72 -9.01 5.71
N LEU A 605 -10.86 -9.71 5.72
CA LEU A 605 -11.33 -10.47 4.58
C LEU A 605 -11.55 -9.58 3.35
N TRP A 606 -11.99 -8.33 3.56
CA TRP A 606 -12.12 -7.35 2.49
C TRP A 606 -10.81 -7.07 1.76
N TYR A 607 -9.73 -6.78 2.49
CA TYR A 607 -8.43 -6.50 1.89
C TYR A 607 -7.82 -7.76 1.28
N VAL A 608 -8.02 -8.93 1.91
CA VAL A 608 -7.67 -10.23 1.32
C VAL A 608 -8.32 -10.40 -0.05
N PHE A 609 -9.59 -10.04 -0.17
CA PHE A 609 -10.27 -10.05 -1.45
C PHE A 609 -9.75 -8.98 -2.42
N PHE A 610 -9.37 -7.80 -1.93
CA PHE A 610 -8.83 -6.72 -2.75
C PHE A 610 -7.50 -7.12 -3.42
N PHE A 611 -6.48 -7.51 -2.65
CA PHE A 611 -5.21 -7.89 -3.26
C PHE A 611 -5.29 -9.21 -4.03
N SER A 612 -6.28 -10.08 -3.75
CA SER A 612 -6.51 -11.32 -4.49
C SER A 612 -7.33 -11.17 -5.80
N ILE A 613 -7.75 -9.95 -6.18
CA ILE A 613 -8.46 -9.66 -7.44
C ILE A 613 -7.85 -10.37 -8.68
N PRO A 614 -6.52 -10.46 -8.87
CA PRO A 614 -5.95 -11.19 -10.01
C PRO A 614 -6.36 -12.66 -10.10
N PHE A 615 -6.79 -13.27 -8.99
CA PHE A 615 -7.23 -14.65 -8.89
C PHE A 615 -8.75 -14.81 -8.73
N VAL A 616 -9.39 -13.92 -7.96
CA VAL A 616 -10.82 -13.99 -7.62
C VAL A 616 -11.70 -13.14 -8.55
N GLY A 617 -11.09 -12.32 -9.41
CA GLY A 617 -11.78 -11.37 -10.28
C GLY A 617 -12.18 -10.08 -9.56
N MET A 618 -12.68 -9.13 -10.36
CA MET A 618 -13.00 -7.78 -9.90
C MET A 618 -14.30 -7.73 -9.09
N SER A 619 -14.39 -6.76 -8.17
CA SER A 619 -15.57 -6.55 -7.30
C SER A 619 -15.98 -7.80 -6.50
N PRO A 620 -15.04 -8.46 -5.79
CA PRO A 620 -15.31 -9.72 -5.10
C PRO A 620 -16.48 -9.64 -4.13
N CYS A 621 -16.60 -8.58 -3.32
CA CYS A 621 -17.72 -8.44 -2.39
C CYS A 621 -19.10 -8.43 -3.07
N ARG A 622 -19.19 -7.89 -4.29
CA ARG A 622 -20.42 -7.83 -5.10
C ARG A 622 -20.68 -9.14 -5.83
N LYS A 623 -19.60 -9.81 -6.27
CA LYS A 623 -19.62 -11.05 -7.05
C LYS A 623 -19.92 -12.29 -6.21
N TYR A 624 -19.34 -12.33 -5.02
CA TYR A 624 -19.47 -13.42 -4.05
C TYR A 624 -20.53 -13.12 -2.97
N GLY A 625 -21.15 -11.94 -2.97
CA GLY A 625 -22.32 -11.68 -2.13
C GLY A 625 -22.05 -11.72 -0.62
N TRP A 626 -20.81 -11.63 -0.16
CA TRP A 626 -20.51 -11.61 1.28
C TRP A 626 -20.72 -10.23 1.91
N CYS A 627 -20.86 -9.17 1.09
CA CYS A 627 -21.30 -7.86 1.56
C CYS A 627 -22.81 -7.90 1.87
N SER A 628 -23.17 -7.83 3.15
CA SER A 628 -24.54 -7.85 3.66
C SER A 628 -25.39 -6.73 3.03
N THR A 629 -24.98 -5.47 3.15
CA THR A 629 -25.70 -4.34 2.54
C THR A 629 -25.82 -4.50 1.02
N GLY A 630 -24.80 -5.04 0.36
CA GLY A 630 -24.81 -5.33 -1.06
C GLY A 630 -25.84 -6.38 -1.46
N THR A 631 -26.00 -7.45 -0.67
CA THR A 631 -26.98 -8.52 -0.93
C THR A 631 -28.41 -8.06 -0.62
N LEU A 632 -28.61 -7.29 0.45
CA LEU A 632 -29.91 -6.68 0.78
C LEU A 632 -30.42 -5.81 -0.38
N VAL A 633 -29.61 -4.84 -0.82
CA VAL A 633 -29.94 -3.96 -1.94
C VAL A 633 -30.09 -4.77 -3.23
N GLY A 634 -29.37 -5.89 -3.37
CA GLY A 634 -29.52 -6.80 -4.51
C GLY A 634 -30.86 -7.52 -4.55
N PHE A 635 -31.34 -7.98 -3.40
CA PHE A 635 -32.66 -8.59 -3.26
C PHE A 635 -33.76 -7.59 -3.66
N PHE A 636 -33.76 -6.40 -3.05
CA PHE A 636 -34.74 -5.36 -3.37
C PHE A 636 -34.62 -4.84 -4.81
N SER A 637 -33.43 -4.80 -5.39
CA SER A 637 -33.25 -4.46 -6.81
C SER A 637 -33.92 -5.45 -7.76
N VAL A 638 -34.05 -6.73 -7.38
CA VAL A 638 -34.75 -7.73 -8.19
C VAL A 638 -36.26 -7.67 -7.99
N LEU A 639 -36.74 -7.21 -6.83
CA LEU A 639 -38.16 -6.93 -6.63
C LEU A 639 -38.60 -5.62 -7.32
N GLY A 640 -37.70 -4.64 -7.39
CA GLY A 640 -37.98 -3.30 -7.88
C GLY A 640 -38.09 -3.13 -9.39
N PHE A 641 -38.11 -1.87 -9.82
CA PHE A 641 -38.26 -1.48 -11.24
C PHE A 641 -36.99 -1.67 -12.05
N PHE A 642 -35.83 -1.75 -11.41
CA PHE A 642 -34.54 -1.70 -12.08
C PHE A 642 -34.26 -2.93 -12.95
N LYS A 643 -33.91 -2.68 -14.21
CA LYS A 643 -33.39 -3.67 -15.16
C LYS A 643 -32.56 -2.98 -16.24
N LEU A 644 -31.67 -3.73 -16.89
CA LEU A 644 -31.06 -3.28 -18.14
C LEU A 644 -32.00 -3.66 -19.29
N LYS A 645 -32.32 -2.74 -20.18
CA LYS A 645 -33.20 -2.99 -21.34
C LYS A 645 -32.45 -2.63 -22.61
N VAL A 646 -32.77 -3.32 -23.71
CA VAL A 646 -32.21 -2.99 -25.03
C VAL A 646 -33.23 -2.24 -25.87
N LYS A 647 -32.76 -1.34 -26.74
CA LYS A 647 -33.62 -0.61 -27.68
C LYS A 647 -34.14 -1.55 -28.77
N ASP A 648 -33.27 -2.38 -29.33
CA ASP A 648 -33.60 -3.40 -30.33
C ASP A 648 -32.91 -4.74 -30.04
N LYS A 649 -33.69 -5.84 -30.00
CA LYS A 649 -33.17 -7.20 -29.80
C LYS A 649 -32.33 -7.67 -30.99
N ASN A 650 -32.67 -7.25 -32.20
CA ASN A 650 -32.00 -7.69 -33.44
C ASN A 650 -30.55 -7.21 -33.49
N VAL A 651 -30.29 -5.97 -33.06
CA VAL A 651 -28.93 -5.43 -32.92
C VAL A 651 -28.08 -6.27 -31.96
N CYS A 652 -28.67 -6.79 -30.88
CA CYS A 652 -27.95 -7.70 -29.97
C CYS A 652 -27.69 -9.08 -30.58
N LYS A 653 -28.56 -9.56 -31.47
CA LYS A 653 -28.42 -10.85 -32.16
C LYS A 653 -27.28 -10.81 -33.19
N THR A 654 -27.14 -9.68 -33.90
CA THR A 654 -26.10 -9.47 -34.92
C THR A 654 -24.77 -8.96 -34.35
N CYS A 655 -24.73 -8.56 -33.07
CA CYS A 655 -23.51 -8.08 -32.43
C CYS A 655 -22.50 -9.22 -32.20
N GLU A 656 -21.40 -9.20 -32.94
CA GLU A 656 -20.34 -10.21 -32.85
C GLU A 656 -19.48 -10.05 -31.59
N THR A 657 -19.14 -8.82 -31.22
CA THR A 657 -18.13 -8.56 -30.16
C THR A 657 -18.66 -8.84 -28.76
N LYS A 658 -19.94 -8.50 -28.49
CA LYS A 658 -20.60 -8.65 -27.18
C LYS A 658 -19.78 -8.07 -26.02
N ASP A 659 -19.12 -6.94 -26.27
CA ASP A 659 -18.23 -6.26 -25.31
C ASP A 659 -18.92 -5.85 -23.99
N CYS A 660 -20.26 -5.78 -24.00
CA CYS A 660 -21.06 -5.54 -22.80
C CYS A 660 -20.88 -6.64 -21.74
N ALA A 661 -20.56 -7.87 -22.13
CA ALA A 661 -20.20 -8.93 -21.19
C ALA A 661 -18.81 -8.66 -20.61
N THR A 662 -17.78 -8.55 -21.44
CA THR A 662 -16.37 -8.44 -21.00
C THR A 662 -16.08 -7.20 -20.16
N SER A 663 -16.84 -6.12 -20.34
CA SER A 663 -16.78 -4.89 -19.56
C SER A 663 -17.48 -4.95 -18.20
N CYS A 664 -18.22 -6.00 -17.89
CA CYS A 664 -19.00 -6.12 -16.66
C CYS A 664 -18.09 -6.30 -15.43
N GLU A 665 -18.13 -5.34 -14.49
CA GLU A 665 -17.32 -5.32 -13.27
C GLU A 665 -17.48 -6.58 -12.39
N VAL A 666 -18.63 -7.25 -12.43
CA VAL A 666 -18.91 -8.49 -11.68
C VAL A 666 -18.84 -9.76 -12.54
N GLY A 667 -18.52 -9.63 -13.83
CA GLY A 667 -18.27 -10.78 -14.72
C GLY A 667 -19.52 -11.54 -15.19
N MET A 668 -20.68 -10.89 -15.33
CA MET A 668 -21.93 -11.54 -15.76
C MET A 668 -21.93 -11.84 -17.27
N SER A 669 -21.49 -13.05 -17.66
CA SER A 669 -21.32 -13.42 -19.07
C SER A 669 -22.62 -13.80 -19.78
N THR A 670 -23.70 -14.09 -19.06
CA THR A 670 -25.00 -14.48 -19.63
C THR A 670 -25.85 -13.28 -20.10
N MET A 671 -25.41 -12.06 -19.78
CA MET A 671 -26.13 -10.82 -20.09
C MET A 671 -26.52 -10.67 -21.58
N PRO A 672 -25.64 -10.92 -22.57
CA PRO A 672 -26.02 -10.83 -23.98
C PRO A 672 -27.13 -11.82 -24.37
N GLY A 673 -27.11 -13.03 -23.80
CA GLY A 673 -28.13 -14.05 -24.07
C GLY A 673 -29.52 -13.64 -23.58
N GLU A 674 -29.61 -13.00 -22.42
CA GLU A 674 -30.88 -12.48 -21.88
C GLU A 674 -31.39 -11.27 -22.69
N PHE A 675 -30.50 -10.42 -23.20
CA PHE A 675 -30.90 -9.34 -24.11
C PHE A 675 -31.50 -9.89 -25.40
N ILE A 676 -30.91 -10.93 -26.00
CA ILE A 676 -31.43 -11.55 -27.22
C ILE A 676 -32.78 -12.21 -26.96
N LYS A 677 -32.93 -12.95 -25.85
CA LYS A 677 -34.18 -13.67 -25.53
C LYS A 677 -35.30 -12.74 -25.09
N LYS A 678 -35.07 -11.96 -24.04
CA LYS A 678 -36.12 -11.19 -23.34
C LYS A 678 -36.14 -9.72 -23.73
N GLY A 679 -35.04 -9.17 -24.25
CA GLY A 679 -34.87 -7.73 -24.45
C GLY A 679 -34.56 -6.97 -23.15
N SER A 680 -34.38 -7.69 -22.04
CA SER A 680 -34.03 -7.10 -20.76
C SER A 680 -33.23 -8.09 -19.92
N PHE A 681 -32.36 -7.57 -19.06
CA PHE A 681 -31.54 -8.31 -18.13
C PHE A 681 -31.79 -7.80 -16.71
N LYS A 682 -32.11 -8.73 -15.81
CA LYS A 682 -32.28 -8.49 -14.38
C LYS A 682 -31.51 -9.56 -13.62
N SER A 683 -30.75 -9.16 -12.61
CA SER A 683 -29.92 -10.06 -11.81
C SER A 683 -29.65 -9.47 -10.44
N VAL A 684 -29.71 -10.31 -9.40
CA VAL A 684 -29.32 -9.94 -8.03
C VAL A 684 -27.85 -9.47 -8.00
N LYS A 685 -26.99 -9.95 -8.90
CA LYS A 685 -25.57 -9.56 -8.98
C LYS A 685 -25.33 -8.24 -9.72
N CYS A 686 -26.30 -7.72 -10.47
CA CYS A 686 -26.10 -6.51 -11.27
C CYS A 686 -25.97 -5.27 -10.39
N VAL A 687 -24.77 -4.69 -10.32
CA VAL A 687 -24.47 -3.51 -9.48
C VAL A 687 -24.81 -2.19 -10.14
N GLY A 688 -25.25 -2.21 -11.41
CA GLY A 688 -25.63 -1.02 -12.16
C GLY A 688 -24.49 -0.03 -12.43
N ALA A 689 -23.25 -0.50 -12.52
CA ALA A 689 -22.06 0.34 -12.76
C ALA A 689 -22.05 1.04 -14.13
N GLY A 690 -22.78 0.49 -15.10
CA GLY A 690 -23.00 1.09 -16.42
C GLY A 690 -21.88 0.90 -17.44
N ASP A 691 -20.85 0.11 -17.15
CA ASP A 691 -19.75 -0.14 -18.10
C ASP A 691 -20.23 -0.95 -19.31
N CYS A 692 -21.22 -1.84 -19.13
CA CYS A 692 -21.82 -2.60 -20.23
C CYS A 692 -22.59 -1.73 -21.24
N LEU A 693 -23.20 -0.62 -20.78
CA LEU A 693 -23.85 0.35 -21.67
C LEU A 693 -22.79 1.07 -22.52
N ARG A 694 -21.71 1.52 -21.87
CA ARG A 694 -20.61 2.28 -22.49
C ARG A 694 -19.75 1.43 -23.42
N ALA A 695 -19.66 0.13 -23.16
CA ALA A 695 -18.96 -0.81 -24.02
C ALA A 695 -19.80 -1.28 -25.22
N CYS A 696 -21.11 -0.98 -25.27
CA CYS A 696 -21.94 -1.38 -26.39
C CYS A 696 -21.59 -0.52 -27.63
N PRO A 697 -21.09 -1.11 -28.73
CA PRO A 697 -20.71 -0.34 -29.91
C PRO A 697 -21.90 0.32 -30.62
N TYR A 698 -23.12 -0.15 -30.34
CA TYR A 698 -24.36 0.31 -30.96
C TYR A 698 -25.22 1.20 -30.06
N ASP A 699 -24.74 1.58 -28.86
CA ASP A 699 -25.53 2.32 -27.86
C ASP A 699 -26.94 1.73 -27.64
N ASN A 700 -27.02 0.40 -27.62
CA ASN A 700 -28.30 -0.31 -27.65
C ASN A 700 -28.81 -0.67 -26.25
N ILE A 701 -28.02 -0.49 -25.20
CA ILE A 701 -28.37 -0.87 -23.82
C ILE A 701 -28.61 0.41 -23.01
N TYR A 702 -29.69 0.43 -22.22
CA TYR A 702 -29.98 1.54 -21.31
C TYR A 702 -30.48 1.07 -19.94
N PHE A 703 -30.43 1.96 -18.96
CA PHE A 703 -30.99 1.73 -17.63
C PHE A 703 -32.50 1.95 -17.66
N TYR A 704 -33.26 0.93 -17.26
CA TYR A 704 -34.68 1.04 -17.00
C TYR A 704 -34.89 1.05 -15.48
N ASP A 705 -35.51 2.10 -14.96
CA ASP A 705 -35.77 2.35 -13.54
C ASP A 705 -37.12 3.05 -13.34
N VAL A 706 -37.43 3.49 -12.11
CA VAL A 706 -38.71 4.16 -11.80
C VAL A 706 -38.99 5.36 -12.72
N ARG A 707 -37.96 6.10 -13.16
CA ARG A 707 -38.16 7.29 -14.03
C ARG A 707 -38.71 6.88 -15.39
N ASN A 708 -38.22 5.78 -15.92
CA ASN A 708 -38.69 5.23 -17.19
C ASN A 708 -40.11 4.66 -17.05
N TYR A 709 -40.38 3.95 -15.95
CA TYR A 709 -41.70 3.44 -15.64
C TYR A 709 -42.74 4.57 -15.53
N LEU A 710 -42.41 5.65 -14.80
CA LEU A 710 -43.27 6.82 -14.67
C LEU A 710 -43.49 7.52 -16.01
N LYS A 711 -42.44 7.69 -16.83
CA LYS A 711 -42.58 8.26 -18.18
C LYS A 711 -43.52 7.45 -19.09
N GLU A 712 -43.41 6.12 -19.04
CA GLU A 712 -44.30 5.22 -19.80
C GLU A 712 -45.75 5.32 -19.29
N LYS A 713 -45.96 5.44 -17.96
CA LYS A 713 -47.30 5.51 -17.36
C LYS A 713 -47.97 6.88 -17.50
N LEU A 714 -47.21 7.97 -17.47
CA LEU A 714 -47.68 9.35 -17.62
C LEU A 714 -47.94 9.75 -19.08
N GLY A 715 -47.86 8.83 -20.03
CA GLY A 715 -48.30 9.07 -21.42
C GLY A 715 -47.39 9.98 -22.25
N HIS A 716 -46.18 10.31 -21.79
CA HIS A 716 -45.25 11.18 -22.53
C HIS A 716 -44.59 10.52 -23.77
N ASN A 717 -45.09 9.37 -24.22
CA ASN A 717 -44.40 8.48 -25.16
C ASN A 717 -44.49 8.86 -26.65
N ASN A 718 -45.20 9.94 -27.04
CA ASN A 718 -45.46 10.23 -28.46
C ASN A 718 -44.63 11.34 -29.11
N LYS A 719 -43.73 12.06 -28.40
CA LYS A 719 -42.91 13.12 -29.02
C LYS A 719 -41.40 12.81 -29.14
N ASP A 720 -40.80 12.08 -28.22
CA ASP A 720 -39.32 11.92 -28.22
C ASP A 720 -38.80 10.76 -29.09
N ILE A 721 -39.62 9.75 -29.40
CA ILE A 721 -39.20 8.61 -30.23
C ILE A 721 -38.92 9.03 -31.70
N ASN A 722 -39.58 10.09 -32.18
CA ASN A 722 -39.30 10.63 -33.52
C ASN A 722 -38.05 11.51 -33.55
N ASN A 723 -37.80 12.32 -32.51
CA ASN A 723 -36.61 13.17 -32.44
C ASN A 723 -35.30 12.36 -32.29
N ASP A 724 -35.31 11.26 -31.54
CA ASP A 724 -34.12 10.40 -31.40
C ASP A 724 -33.78 9.63 -32.69
N LYS A 725 -34.78 9.29 -33.52
CA LYS A 725 -34.54 8.72 -34.86
C LYS A 725 -33.93 9.74 -35.82
N GLU A 726 -34.36 11.01 -35.71
CA GLU A 726 -33.86 12.11 -36.53
C GLU A 726 -32.41 12.46 -36.15
N PHE A 727 -32.08 12.54 -34.85
CA PHE A 727 -30.71 12.76 -34.37
C PHE A 727 -29.76 11.57 -34.67
N ALA A 728 -30.25 10.33 -34.63
CA ALA A 728 -29.45 9.16 -34.99
C ALA A 728 -29.11 9.09 -36.49
N MET A 729 -30.03 9.54 -37.37
CA MET A 729 -29.74 9.67 -38.81
C MET A 729 -28.73 10.79 -39.10
N VAL A 730 -28.85 11.94 -38.44
CA VAL A 730 -27.92 13.08 -38.65
C VAL A 730 -26.49 12.72 -38.24
N ARG A 731 -26.31 11.98 -37.13
CA ARG A 731 -24.97 11.57 -36.68
C ARG A 731 -24.31 10.55 -37.60
N LYS A 732 -25.10 9.60 -38.14
CA LYS A 732 -24.60 8.57 -39.08
C LYS A 732 -24.15 9.18 -40.42
N ASN A 733 -24.80 10.25 -40.87
CA ASN A 733 -24.39 10.98 -42.08
C ASN A 733 -23.15 11.87 -41.89
N THR A 734 -22.81 12.22 -40.65
CA THR A 734 -21.64 13.07 -40.36
C THR A 734 -20.36 12.23 -40.21
N GLU A 735 -20.47 10.97 -39.79
CA GLU A 735 -19.34 10.04 -39.67
C GLU A 735 -19.04 9.26 -40.97
N LEU A 736 -19.95 9.23 -41.95
CA LEU A 736 -19.69 8.72 -43.30
C LEU A 736 -19.02 9.76 -44.24
N LYS A 737 -18.88 11.02 -43.79
CA LYS A 737 -18.23 12.13 -44.51
C LYS A 737 -16.87 12.53 -43.94
N LYS A 738 -16.33 11.79 -42.96
CA LYS A 738 -14.97 11.89 -42.44
C LYS A 738 -14.32 10.52 -42.51
#